data_AF-A0A935SQ58-F1
#
_entry.id   AF-A0A935SQ58-F1
#
_cell.length_a   1.000
_cell.length_b   1.000
_cell.length_c   1.000
_cell.angle_alpha   90.00
_cell.angle_beta   90.00
_cell.angle_gamma   90.00
#
_symmetry.space_group_name_H-M   'P 1'
#
loop_
_entity.id
_entity.type
_entity.pdbx_description
1 polymer ?
#
loop_
_entity_poly.entity_id
_entity_poly.type
_entity_poly.pdbx_seq_one_letter_code
_entity_poly.pdbx_strand_id
1 'polypeptide(L)'
;MLILRYLQISLLATLTAAVAAAMPAKADLTVAADGSGDVKTVQAAVDRVPENNKRRFVIDIKPGTYTEQVRVPANKPYVSFIGSVAEKTIITFSLSNKAAGSTSASYSVYIGGHDFYAENISFENSFGIGSQAVAVLVEADRTVFNKCRFLGWQDTLYAKNGRQYYVDSYIEGHVDYIFGQAAAVFENCHIHSKGDGYITAPMRFAADEPAGFVFHKCRLTSNNTKNGIYLGRPWRDYGRTVFLNTQIDADIRPEGWHHWEPQREKTAYFAEYGSTGKGSNAEARVAWARKLTDADVKVFSGEYFLSGRDGWDPYKAENFAWQEKTQPDWKLVTWNEVLKQKPFWYQTDEAARIGDQLLLYQKSNGGFEKNIDMALMLTRTEREALAASKSDIRETTIDNKATFTQIRYLGKLITASLLKSSPPGNLPKYKEAYLKGVDYLLSSQYENGGFPQFFPLKKGYYSHITFNDDAMIGVLELFRDIAERETDHLFVDDERRKKCEAALAKGLDLTVKLQVSINGKPTIWAAQYDEVTLKPARARAFEPISLTGGESVAIVKFLMGVKQPSKEVIAAVESAIAWYQKNKIVGRKLDRTSTPAGWKYSLVRDPAATPLWGRFYEMETMRPVFVGRDAVIKYDIKDLDPERAGGYTWYVSSPHNLLEKDYPKWKQKLGGVTK
;
A
#
# COMPACT_ATOMS: atom_id res chain seq x y z
N MET A 1 -42.49 -18.04 69.56
CA MET A 1 -41.03 -18.13 69.79
C MET A 1 -40.39 -18.79 68.57
N LEU A 2 -39.43 -18.09 67.99
CA LEU A 2 -38.29 -18.58 67.20
C LEU A 2 -38.49 -19.35 65.88
N ILE A 3 -38.17 -18.62 64.79
CA ILE A 3 -37.18 -18.96 63.75
C ILE A 3 -37.48 -20.17 62.85
N LEU A 4 -38.03 -19.89 61.66
CA LEU A 4 -37.77 -20.66 60.43
C LEU A 4 -36.38 -20.25 59.89
N ARG A 5 -35.43 -21.19 59.85
CA ARG A 5 -34.15 -21.01 59.12
C ARG A 5 -34.25 -21.66 57.75
N TYR A 6 -34.17 -20.81 56.72
CA TYR A 6 -33.86 -21.18 55.35
C TYR A 6 -32.44 -21.74 55.28
N LEU A 7 -32.28 -22.91 54.65
CA LEU A 7 -30.99 -23.41 54.15
C LEU A 7 -31.09 -23.46 52.62
N GLN A 8 -30.83 -22.34 51.95
CA GLN A 8 -30.53 -22.35 50.53
C GLN A 8 -29.03 -22.61 50.38
N ILE A 9 -28.69 -23.81 49.93
CA ILE A 9 -27.35 -24.12 49.44
C ILE A 9 -27.23 -23.49 48.06
N SER A 10 -26.50 -22.38 47.97
CA SER A 10 -26.12 -21.72 46.74
C SER A 10 -25.16 -22.62 45.96
N LEU A 11 -25.65 -23.24 44.88
CA LEU A 11 -24.81 -23.90 43.89
C LEU A 11 -24.14 -22.82 43.03
N LEU A 12 -22.92 -22.42 43.39
CA LEU A 12 -22.08 -21.55 42.58
C LEU A 12 -21.60 -22.37 41.37
N ALA A 13 -22.35 -22.33 40.26
CA ALA A 13 -21.89 -22.84 38.98
C ALA A 13 -20.86 -21.86 38.41
N THR A 14 -19.58 -22.08 38.68
CA THR A 14 -18.48 -21.44 37.96
C THR A 14 -18.51 -21.94 36.51
N LEU A 15 -19.13 -21.16 35.62
CA LEU A 15 -18.97 -21.33 34.18
C LEU A 15 -17.57 -20.79 33.80
N THR A 16 -16.54 -21.60 34.04
CA THR A 16 -15.27 -21.43 33.33
C THR A 16 -15.51 -21.88 31.89
N ALA A 17 -15.80 -20.94 31.00
CA ALA A 17 -15.60 -21.17 29.57
C ALA A 17 -14.10 -21.33 29.35
N ALA A 18 -13.60 -22.56 29.48
CA ALA A 18 -12.28 -22.92 29.00
C ALA A 18 -12.34 -22.81 27.48
N VAL A 19 -11.75 -21.75 26.93
CA VAL A 19 -11.35 -21.74 25.52
C VAL A 19 -10.26 -22.79 25.42
N ALA A 20 -10.61 -23.98 24.93
CA ALA A 20 -9.63 -24.97 24.55
C ALA A 20 -8.81 -24.35 23.41
N ALA A 21 -7.56 -23.98 23.69
CA ALA A 21 -6.61 -23.67 22.64
C ALA A 21 -6.33 -24.99 21.91
N ALA A 22 -6.93 -25.18 20.73
CA ALA A 22 -6.54 -26.24 19.83
C ALA A 22 -5.03 -26.07 19.53
N MET A 23 -4.21 -27.08 19.90
CA MET A 23 -2.80 -27.10 19.48
C MET A 23 -2.74 -26.97 17.95
N PRO A 24 -1.85 -26.13 17.38
CA PRO A 24 -1.87 -25.89 15.95
C PRO A 24 -1.50 -27.16 15.18
N ALA A 25 -1.97 -27.21 13.94
CA ALA A 25 -1.58 -28.19 12.94
C ALA A 25 -0.06 -28.40 12.88
N LYS A 26 0.37 -29.58 12.39
CA LYS A 26 1.78 -29.92 12.12
C LYS A 26 2.53 -28.70 11.53
N ALA A 27 3.63 -28.29 12.16
CA ALA A 27 4.42 -27.16 11.71
C ALA A 27 4.87 -27.35 10.24
N ASP A 28 4.78 -26.29 9.45
CA ASP A 28 5.31 -26.27 8.09
C ASP A 28 6.84 -26.03 8.11
N LEU A 29 7.33 -25.32 9.13
CA LEU A 29 8.74 -24.95 9.27
C LEU A 29 9.11 -24.68 10.73
N THR A 30 10.29 -25.13 11.16
CA THR A 30 10.83 -24.93 12.51
C THR A 30 12.02 -23.97 12.50
N VAL A 31 12.01 -22.96 13.37
CA VAL A 31 13.12 -22.03 13.63
C VAL A 31 13.81 -22.42 14.92
N ALA A 32 15.12 -22.60 14.91
CA ALA A 32 15.90 -22.78 16.12
C ALA A 32 17.28 -22.11 15.99
N ALA A 33 17.57 -21.17 16.90
CA ALA A 33 18.83 -20.42 16.89
C ALA A 33 20.08 -21.32 17.00
N ASP A 34 19.95 -22.47 17.68
CA ASP A 34 21.02 -23.48 17.85
C ASP A 34 21.28 -24.32 16.59
N GLY A 35 20.44 -24.20 15.55
CA GLY A 35 20.53 -24.96 14.31
C GLY A 35 19.84 -26.32 14.32
N SER A 36 19.06 -26.65 15.36
CA SER A 36 18.27 -27.90 15.43
C SER A 36 16.98 -27.88 14.59
N GLY A 37 16.59 -26.70 14.05
CA GLY A 37 15.43 -26.50 13.18
C GLY A 37 15.78 -26.40 11.68
N ASP A 38 14.79 -26.10 10.86
CA ASP A 38 14.93 -25.95 9.39
C ASP A 38 15.68 -24.68 8.97
N VAL A 39 15.65 -23.65 9.83
CA VAL A 39 16.37 -22.37 9.70
C VAL A 39 16.77 -21.84 11.08
N LYS A 40 17.75 -20.93 11.11
CA LYS A 40 18.25 -20.31 12.35
C LYS A 40 17.56 -19.00 12.73
N THR A 41 16.94 -18.31 11.77
CA THR A 41 16.37 -16.97 11.95
C THR A 41 14.90 -16.95 11.57
N VAL A 42 14.14 -16.06 12.19
CA VAL A 42 12.71 -15.91 11.95
C VAL A 42 12.46 -15.31 10.56
N GLN A 43 13.26 -14.34 10.12
CA GLN A 43 13.14 -13.79 8.77
C GLN A 43 13.36 -14.85 7.69
N ALA A 44 14.31 -15.78 7.87
CA ALA A 44 14.52 -16.86 6.91
C ALA A 44 13.31 -17.81 6.82
N ALA A 45 12.56 -17.99 7.91
CA ALA A 45 11.31 -18.74 7.87
C ALA A 45 10.22 -18.00 7.09
N VAL A 46 10.06 -16.70 7.36
CA VAL A 46 9.12 -15.84 6.63
C VAL A 46 9.43 -15.82 5.14
N ASP A 47 10.71 -15.81 4.77
CA ASP A 47 11.15 -15.82 3.37
C ASP A 47 10.71 -17.09 2.63
N ARG A 48 10.59 -18.23 3.32
CA ARG A 48 10.09 -19.51 2.76
C ARG A 48 8.57 -19.59 2.62
N VAL A 49 7.79 -18.68 3.22
CA VAL A 49 6.34 -18.64 3.00
C VAL A 49 6.08 -18.25 1.54
N PRO A 50 5.24 -18.98 0.78
CA PRO A 50 4.91 -18.63 -0.60
C PRO A 50 4.28 -17.24 -0.73
N GLU A 51 4.58 -16.54 -1.82
CA GLU A 51 3.85 -15.32 -2.15
C GLU A 51 2.38 -15.62 -2.48
N ASN A 52 1.49 -14.69 -2.13
CA ASN A 52 0.04 -14.81 -2.26
C ASN A 52 -0.48 -16.12 -1.63
N ASN A 53 0.10 -16.48 -0.49
CA ASN A 53 -0.26 -17.66 0.27
C ASN A 53 -1.77 -17.75 0.49
N LYS A 54 -2.33 -18.96 0.39
CA LYS A 54 -3.80 -19.19 0.44
C LYS A 54 -4.24 -20.08 1.60
N ARG A 55 -3.30 -20.60 2.38
CA ARG A 55 -3.56 -21.47 3.53
C ARG A 55 -2.69 -21.06 4.70
N ARG A 56 -3.05 -21.44 5.91
CA ARG A 56 -2.22 -21.21 7.08
C ARG A 56 -0.84 -21.86 6.90
N PHE A 57 0.21 -21.07 7.11
CA PHE A 57 1.61 -21.51 7.15
C PHE A 57 2.12 -21.36 8.58
N VAL A 58 2.42 -22.47 9.24
CA VAL A 58 2.79 -22.52 10.66
C VAL A 58 4.30 -22.57 10.82
N ILE A 59 4.85 -21.53 11.46
CA ILE A 59 6.27 -21.41 11.82
C ILE A 59 6.39 -21.66 13.33
N ASP A 60 6.99 -22.80 13.70
CA ASP A 60 7.31 -23.15 15.09
C ASP A 60 8.67 -22.53 15.46
N ILE A 61 8.70 -21.68 16.48
CA ILE A 61 9.90 -20.95 16.91
C ILE A 61 10.35 -21.49 18.26
N LYS A 62 11.48 -22.19 18.28
CA LYS A 62 12.05 -22.77 19.50
C LYS A 62 12.54 -21.69 20.46
N PRO A 63 12.63 -21.99 21.77
CA PRO A 63 13.23 -21.09 22.76
C PRO A 63 14.57 -20.51 22.29
N GLY A 64 14.74 -19.20 22.48
CA GLY A 64 15.92 -18.45 22.10
C GLY A 64 15.64 -16.95 22.03
N THR A 65 16.72 -16.17 21.97
CA THR A 65 16.68 -14.74 21.66
C THR A 65 17.14 -14.54 20.22
N TYR A 66 16.21 -14.10 19.38
CA TYR A 66 16.40 -13.84 17.95
C TYR A 66 16.61 -12.34 17.74
N THR A 67 17.87 -11.91 17.67
CA THR A 67 18.25 -10.50 17.47
C THR A 67 18.26 -10.17 15.98
N GLU A 68 17.10 -9.82 15.44
CA GLU A 68 16.89 -9.56 14.02
C GLU A 68 15.69 -8.65 13.81
N GLN A 69 15.69 -7.91 12.69
CA GLN A 69 14.49 -7.21 12.25
C GLN A 69 13.67 -8.15 11.36
N VAL A 70 12.39 -8.35 11.69
CA VAL A 70 11.50 -9.28 10.98
C VAL A 70 10.40 -8.52 10.25
N ARG A 71 10.16 -8.87 8.99
CA ARG A 71 9.10 -8.31 8.15
C ARG A 71 8.27 -9.44 7.56
N VAL A 72 7.00 -9.54 7.98
CA VAL A 72 5.95 -10.34 7.34
C VAL A 72 5.21 -9.45 6.33
N PRO A 73 5.53 -9.50 5.02
CA PRO A 73 4.97 -8.58 4.04
C PRO A 73 3.50 -8.88 3.71
N ALA A 74 2.81 -7.88 3.16
CA ALA A 74 1.40 -7.93 2.79
C ALA A 74 1.02 -9.10 1.86
N ASN A 75 1.94 -9.49 0.96
CA ASN A 75 1.74 -10.58 0.02
C ASN A 75 1.94 -11.97 0.65
N LYS A 76 2.15 -12.08 1.97
CA LYS A 76 2.29 -13.35 2.69
C LYS A 76 1.25 -13.45 3.83
N PRO A 77 -0.06 -13.58 3.50
CA PRO A 77 -1.11 -13.73 4.50
C PRO A 77 -1.11 -15.13 5.13
N TYR A 78 -1.93 -15.32 6.17
CA TYR A 78 -2.13 -16.59 6.90
C TYR A 78 -0.87 -17.17 7.54
N VAL A 79 0.05 -16.33 8.01
CA VAL A 79 1.26 -16.78 8.71
C VAL A 79 0.96 -16.94 10.20
N SER A 80 1.46 -18.03 10.80
CA SER A 80 1.40 -18.25 12.25
C SER A 80 2.80 -18.34 12.84
N PHE A 81 3.09 -17.58 13.88
CA PHE A 81 4.28 -17.76 14.70
C PHE A 81 3.90 -18.45 16.01
N ILE A 82 4.44 -19.63 16.26
CA ILE A 82 4.12 -20.42 17.45
C ILE A 82 5.40 -20.58 18.28
N GLY A 83 5.42 -19.97 19.46
CA GLY A 83 6.46 -20.21 20.45
C GLY A 83 6.05 -21.28 21.46
N SER A 84 7.00 -21.70 22.29
CA SER A 84 6.73 -22.63 23.38
C SER A 84 6.30 -21.92 24.67
N VAL A 85 7.00 -20.84 25.02
CA VAL A 85 6.75 -19.97 26.18
C VAL A 85 7.25 -18.57 25.82
N ALA A 86 6.44 -17.55 26.06
CA ALA A 86 6.73 -16.18 25.63
C ALA A 86 8.01 -15.62 26.29
N GLU A 87 8.26 -15.92 27.56
CA GLU A 87 9.45 -15.49 28.31
C GLU A 87 10.77 -16.04 27.75
N LYS A 88 10.71 -17.13 26.98
CA LYS A 88 11.89 -17.83 26.45
C LYS A 88 12.00 -17.76 24.94
N THR A 89 11.02 -17.20 24.24
CA THR A 89 10.98 -17.11 22.77
C THR A 89 10.87 -15.63 22.40
N ILE A 90 12.00 -14.97 22.22
CA ILE A 90 12.09 -13.50 22.13
C ILE A 90 12.60 -13.09 20.75
N ILE A 91 11.82 -12.30 20.03
CA ILE A 91 12.27 -11.61 18.81
C ILE A 91 12.56 -10.16 19.20
N THR A 92 13.81 -9.73 19.04
CA THR A 92 14.26 -8.41 19.49
C THR A 92 15.08 -7.69 18.43
N PHE A 93 14.98 -6.37 18.42
CA PHE A 93 15.85 -5.49 17.68
C PHE A 93 16.07 -4.19 18.47
N SER A 94 17.04 -3.39 18.08
CA SER A 94 17.34 -2.11 18.76
C SER A 94 17.43 -1.00 17.72
N LEU A 95 16.32 -0.28 17.53
CA LEU A 95 16.24 0.79 16.55
C LEU A 95 15.26 1.87 17.03
N SER A 96 15.74 3.11 17.11
CA SER A 96 14.91 4.28 17.42
C SER A 96 14.41 4.96 16.16
N ASN A 97 13.31 5.72 16.28
CA ASN A 97 12.80 6.64 15.27
C ASN A 97 13.89 7.59 14.77
N LYS A 98 14.69 8.17 15.68
CA LYS A 98 15.78 9.08 15.32
C LYS A 98 16.80 8.43 14.38
N ALA A 99 17.16 7.17 14.62
CA ALA A 99 18.09 6.42 13.78
C ALA A 99 17.43 5.89 12.49
N ALA A 100 16.15 5.52 12.55
CA ALA A 100 15.40 4.97 11.42
C ALA A 100 14.86 6.04 10.45
N GLY A 101 14.79 7.29 10.89
CA GLY A 101 14.23 8.43 10.17
C GLY A 101 12.70 8.58 10.27
N SER A 102 12.00 7.60 10.85
CA SER A 102 10.56 7.67 11.18
C SER A 102 10.18 6.60 12.21
N THR A 103 9.10 6.83 12.98
CA THR A 103 8.58 5.84 13.94
C THR A 103 8.16 4.56 13.25
N SER A 104 7.54 4.65 12.06
CA SER A 104 7.14 3.44 11.32
C SER A 104 8.35 2.59 10.90
N ALA A 105 9.52 3.20 10.69
CA ALA A 105 10.73 2.49 10.28
C ALA A 105 11.54 1.91 11.45
N SER A 106 11.17 2.22 12.71
CA SER A 106 11.90 1.77 13.90
C SER A 106 11.46 0.41 14.44
N TYR A 107 10.58 -0.30 13.72
CA TYR A 107 10.05 -1.60 14.14
C TYR A 107 11.15 -2.66 14.34
N SER A 108 10.99 -3.48 15.37
CA SER A 108 11.65 -4.79 15.44
C SER A 108 10.93 -5.81 14.57
N VAL A 109 9.60 -5.87 14.67
CA VAL A 109 8.74 -6.75 13.86
C VAL A 109 7.65 -5.96 13.13
N TYR A 110 7.57 -6.12 11.81
CA TYR A 110 6.49 -5.60 10.97
C TYR A 110 5.56 -6.73 10.53
N ILE A 111 4.27 -6.56 10.76
CA ILE A 111 3.20 -7.49 10.34
C ILE A 111 2.29 -6.77 9.35
N GLY A 112 2.47 -7.06 8.06
CA GLY A 112 1.61 -6.58 6.97
C GLY A 112 0.70 -7.67 6.37
N GLY A 113 1.03 -8.95 6.57
CA GLY A 113 0.22 -10.06 6.09
C GLY A 113 -1.08 -10.21 6.88
N HIS A 114 -2.24 -10.20 6.20
CA HIS A 114 -3.55 -10.41 6.82
C HIS A 114 -3.67 -11.82 7.43
N ASP A 115 -4.59 -11.98 8.38
CA ASP A 115 -4.86 -13.24 9.09
C ASP A 115 -3.64 -13.81 9.83
N PHE A 116 -2.72 -12.92 10.22
CA PHE A 116 -1.55 -13.26 11.02
C PHE A 116 -1.97 -13.75 12.41
N TYR A 117 -1.31 -14.80 12.89
CA TYR A 117 -1.49 -15.34 14.23
C TYR A 117 -0.14 -15.43 14.94
N ALA A 118 -0.09 -15.09 16.22
CA ALA A 118 1.05 -15.40 17.07
C ALA A 118 0.60 -15.95 18.42
N GLU A 119 1.34 -16.94 18.94
CA GLU A 119 1.15 -17.47 20.29
C GLU A 119 2.47 -17.71 21.02
N ASN A 120 2.51 -17.41 22.33
CA ASN A 120 3.63 -17.71 23.24
C ASN A 120 4.98 -17.14 22.79
N ILE A 121 4.99 -15.88 22.31
CA ILE A 121 6.18 -15.16 21.81
C ILE A 121 6.30 -13.78 22.45
N SER A 122 7.53 -13.34 22.73
CA SER A 122 7.86 -11.95 23.05
C SER A 122 8.36 -11.21 21.83
N PHE A 123 7.83 -10.02 21.61
CA PHE A 123 8.31 -9.03 20.65
C PHE A 123 8.89 -7.84 21.39
N GLU A 124 10.14 -7.48 21.11
CA GLU A 124 10.86 -6.46 21.87
C GLU A 124 11.54 -5.43 20.96
N ASN A 125 11.50 -4.16 21.36
CA ASN A 125 12.51 -3.18 20.94
C ASN A 125 13.38 -2.77 22.13
N SER A 126 14.64 -3.19 22.09
CA SER A 126 15.61 -3.03 23.18
C SER A 126 16.33 -1.67 23.18
N PHE A 127 15.91 -0.70 22.37
CA PHE A 127 16.53 0.64 22.30
C PHE A 127 16.54 1.37 23.66
N GLY A 128 15.47 1.27 24.45
CA GLY A 128 15.39 1.89 25.76
C GLY A 128 14.80 3.31 25.77
N ILE A 129 15.27 4.14 26.72
CA ILE A 129 14.78 5.50 26.96
C ILE A 129 15.41 6.49 25.98
N GLY A 130 14.63 7.48 25.52
CA GLY A 130 15.15 8.69 24.86
C GLY A 130 14.63 8.96 23.45
N SER A 131 13.93 8.01 22.83
CA SER A 131 13.27 8.17 21.53
C SER A 131 12.20 7.10 21.35
N GLN A 132 11.26 7.33 20.43
CA GLN A 132 10.27 6.34 19.99
C GLN A 132 10.97 5.10 19.42
N ALA A 133 10.53 3.90 19.79
CA ALA A 133 11.14 2.66 19.33
C ALA A 133 10.10 1.53 19.33
N VAL A 134 9.69 1.10 18.13
CA VAL A 134 8.55 0.19 17.96
C VAL A 134 8.99 -1.26 18.12
N ALA A 135 8.37 -2.01 19.03
CA ALA A 135 8.55 -3.46 19.14
C ALA A 135 7.80 -4.18 18.02
N VAL A 136 6.53 -3.85 17.84
CA VAL A 136 5.69 -4.41 16.76
C VAL A 136 4.90 -3.31 16.07
N LEU A 137 4.99 -3.28 14.74
CA LEU A 137 4.11 -2.52 13.88
C LEU A 137 3.15 -3.48 13.18
N VAL A 138 1.85 -3.32 13.45
CA VAL A 138 0.79 -4.16 12.86
C VAL A 138 -0.06 -3.33 11.90
N GLU A 139 0.01 -3.70 10.63
CA GLU A 139 -0.73 -3.10 9.51
C GLU A 139 -1.39 -4.23 8.70
N ALA A 140 -2.25 -4.98 9.39
CA ALA A 140 -2.86 -6.21 8.88
C ALA A 140 -4.26 -6.35 9.47
N ASP A 141 -5.18 -6.94 8.70
CA ASP A 141 -6.55 -7.20 9.15
C ASP A 141 -6.69 -8.63 9.70
N ARG A 142 -7.59 -8.81 10.66
CA ARG A 142 -7.91 -10.06 11.35
C ARG A 142 -6.69 -10.71 12.03
N THR A 143 -5.84 -9.90 12.65
CA THR A 143 -4.67 -10.41 13.37
C THR A 143 -5.01 -10.84 14.79
N VAL A 144 -4.35 -11.89 15.27
CA VAL A 144 -4.53 -12.42 16.62
C VAL A 144 -3.17 -12.62 17.29
N PHE A 145 -3.04 -12.10 18.51
CA PHE A 145 -1.89 -12.31 19.39
C PHE A 145 -2.39 -12.91 20.71
N ASN A 146 -2.01 -14.17 20.96
CA ASN A 146 -2.47 -14.95 22.10
C ASN A 146 -1.30 -15.26 23.04
N LYS A 147 -1.37 -14.87 24.32
CA LYS A 147 -0.26 -15.10 25.28
C LYS A 147 1.08 -14.54 24.78
N CYS A 148 1.04 -13.40 24.11
CA CYS A 148 2.23 -12.71 23.63
C CYS A 148 2.72 -11.67 24.62
N ARG A 149 3.98 -11.26 24.49
CA ARG A 149 4.56 -10.14 25.25
C ARG A 149 5.05 -9.05 24.30
N PHE A 150 4.75 -7.79 24.60
CA PHE A 150 5.18 -6.63 23.83
C PHE A 150 6.02 -5.73 24.73
N LEU A 151 7.33 -5.66 24.46
CA LEU A 151 8.32 -5.10 25.38
C LEU A 151 9.00 -3.89 24.75
N GLY A 152 8.99 -2.75 25.46
CA GLY A 152 9.55 -1.51 24.95
C GLY A 152 9.50 -0.36 25.96
N TRP A 153 9.54 0.86 25.43
CA TRP A 153 9.46 2.11 26.18
C TRP A 153 8.46 3.07 25.54
N GLN A 154 8.92 4.07 24.79
CA GLN A 154 8.04 4.94 24.03
C GLN A 154 7.65 4.27 22.71
N ASP A 155 6.35 4.27 22.38
CA ASP A 155 5.79 3.71 21.14
C ASP A 155 5.97 2.17 20.98
N THR A 156 5.81 1.37 22.04
CA THR A 156 6.03 -0.10 22.00
C THR A 156 5.20 -0.83 20.93
N LEU A 157 3.87 -0.68 20.96
CA LEU A 157 2.94 -1.36 20.07
C LEU A 157 2.26 -0.35 19.13
N TYR A 158 2.65 -0.40 17.87
CA TYR A 158 2.01 0.38 16.82
C TYR A 158 0.90 -0.45 16.15
N ALA A 159 -0.29 -0.42 16.76
CA ALA A 159 -1.54 -0.95 16.22
C ALA A 159 -2.03 -0.04 15.08
N LYS A 160 -1.29 -0.06 13.96
CA LYS A 160 -1.37 0.96 12.92
C LYS A 160 -2.67 0.92 12.15
N ASN A 161 -3.11 -0.23 11.64
CA ASN A 161 -4.35 -0.37 10.88
C ASN A 161 -4.88 -1.82 10.85
N GLY A 162 -6.12 -1.99 10.42
CA GLY A 162 -6.83 -3.27 10.39
C GLY A 162 -7.50 -3.63 11.72
N ARG A 163 -8.19 -4.77 11.75
CA ARG A 163 -8.83 -5.31 12.96
C ARG A 163 -7.87 -6.27 13.66
N GLN A 164 -7.67 -6.07 14.96
CA GLN A 164 -6.61 -6.73 15.72
C GLN A 164 -7.14 -7.21 17.08
N TYR A 165 -6.80 -8.43 17.45
CA TYR A 165 -7.20 -9.01 18.73
C TYR A 165 -5.97 -9.46 19.53
N TYR A 166 -5.86 -8.96 20.76
CA TYR A 166 -4.80 -9.28 21.70
C TYR A 166 -5.46 -9.93 22.91
N VAL A 167 -5.09 -11.17 23.23
CA VAL A 167 -5.70 -11.95 24.30
C VAL A 167 -4.65 -12.57 25.20
N ASP A 168 -4.90 -12.57 26.51
CA ASP A 168 -4.03 -13.14 27.55
C ASP A 168 -2.57 -12.63 27.47
N SER A 169 -2.39 -11.42 26.96
CA SER A 169 -1.07 -10.89 26.58
C SER A 169 -0.55 -9.84 27.56
N TYR A 170 0.77 -9.67 27.58
CA TYR A 170 1.46 -8.66 28.39
C TYR A 170 2.00 -7.53 27.52
N ILE A 171 1.70 -6.28 27.84
CA ILE A 171 2.20 -5.11 27.12
C ILE A 171 2.86 -4.17 28.12
N GLU A 172 4.10 -3.74 27.86
CA GLU A 172 4.77 -2.72 28.67
C GLU A 172 5.30 -1.53 27.87
N GLY A 173 5.35 -0.36 28.51
CA GLY A 173 5.92 0.85 27.92
C GLY A 173 5.81 2.07 28.83
N HIS A 174 6.00 3.26 28.25
CA HIS A 174 6.09 4.52 28.99
C HIS A 174 5.18 5.61 28.41
N VAL A 175 5.51 6.15 27.22
CA VAL A 175 4.73 7.20 26.55
C VAL A 175 4.12 6.62 25.27
N ASP A 176 2.82 6.83 25.12
CA ASP A 176 2.03 6.47 23.93
C ASP A 176 2.27 5.02 23.46
N TYR A 177 2.49 4.09 24.40
CA TYR A 177 3.05 2.79 24.07
C TYR A 177 2.05 1.81 23.43
N ILE A 178 0.77 2.18 23.34
CA ILE A 178 -0.24 1.55 22.48
C ILE A 178 -0.87 2.66 21.61
N PHE A 179 -0.56 2.68 20.32
CA PHE A 179 -0.94 3.80 19.43
C PHE A 179 -1.24 3.34 18.01
N GLY A 180 -1.93 4.19 17.23
CA GLY A 180 -2.31 3.93 15.84
C GLY A 180 -3.82 3.96 15.56
N GLN A 181 -4.22 3.51 14.37
CA GLN A 181 -5.58 3.62 13.81
C GLN A 181 -6.30 2.27 13.70
N ALA A 182 -5.75 1.18 14.25
CA ALA A 182 -6.44 -0.10 14.24
C ALA A 182 -7.78 -0.04 15.00
N ALA A 183 -8.72 -0.90 14.60
CA ALA A 183 -9.78 -1.35 15.50
C ALA A 183 -9.18 -2.50 16.31
N ALA A 184 -8.76 -2.25 17.56
CA ALA A 184 -8.05 -3.24 18.36
C ALA A 184 -8.75 -3.50 19.69
N VAL A 185 -8.87 -4.79 20.01
CA VAL A 185 -9.43 -5.27 21.29
C VAL A 185 -8.33 -5.99 22.05
N PHE A 186 -8.12 -5.57 23.29
CA PHE A 186 -7.23 -6.17 24.26
C PHE A 186 -8.11 -6.83 25.33
N GLU A 187 -8.08 -8.16 25.41
CA GLU A 187 -8.91 -8.92 26.33
C GLU A 187 -8.06 -9.73 27.30
N ASN A 188 -8.35 -9.62 28.60
CA ASN A 188 -7.60 -10.30 29.65
C ASN A 188 -6.08 -10.02 29.60
N CYS A 189 -5.69 -8.84 29.12
CA CYS A 189 -4.29 -8.44 29.00
C CYS A 189 -3.78 -7.78 30.28
N HIS A 190 -2.49 -7.95 30.55
CA HIS A 190 -1.76 -7.19 31.57
C HIS A 190 -1.01 -6.03 30.91
N ILE A 191 -1.42 -4.81 31.25
CA ILE A 191 -0.86 -3.55 30.74
C ILE A 191 0.01 -2.92 31.83
N HIS A 192 1.30 -2.72 31.55
CA HIS A 192 2.28 -2.26 32.53
C HIS A 192 3.00 -0.97 32.11
N SER A 193 2.79 0.09 32.87
CA SER A 193 3.45 1.39 32.65
C SER A 193 4.74 1.51 33.47
N LYS A 194 5.85 1.81 32.79
CA LYS A 194 7.22 1.84 33.35
C LYS A 194 7.61 3.17 33.99
N GLY A 195 6.72 4.16 33.98
CA GLY A 195 6.91 5.50 34.51
C GLY A 195 5.74 6.43 34.16
N ASP A 196 5.90 7.73 34.44
CA ASP A 196 4.91 8.76 34.08
C ASP A 196 4.67 8.82 32.56
N GLY A 197 3.43 8.95 32.10
CA GLY A 197 3.17 8.98 30.67
C GLY A 197 1.73 8.69 30.28
N TYR A 198 1.58 8.03 29.14
CA TYR A 198 0.29 7.79 28.49
C TYR A 198 0.23 6.34 28.01
N ILE A 199 -0.83 5.62 28.38
CA ILE A 199 -1.03 4.25 27.91
C ILE A 199 -1.39 4.24 26.42
N THR A 200 -2.37 5.07 26.03
CA THR A 200 -2.94 5.01 24.67
C THR A 200 -2.84 6.33 23.91
N ALA A 201 -2.57 6.23 22.61
CA ALA A 201 -2.61 7.35 21.67
C ALA A 201 -3.36 6.98 20.38
N PRO A 202 -4.72 6.89 20.41
CA PRO A 202 -5.51 6.48 19.25
C PRO A 202 -5.49 7.55 18.15
N MET A 203 -5.32 7.09 16.91
CA MET A 203 -5.34 7.87 15.67
C MET A 203 -6.66 7.60 14.93
N ARG A 204 -7.65 8.48 15.12
CA ARG A 204 -8.94 8.39 14.42
C ARG A 204 -9.30 9.75 13.85
N PHE A 205 -9.58 9.82 12.55
CA PHE A 205 -9.72 11.08 11.80
C PHE A 205 -11.17 11.53 11.61
N ALA A 206 -12.15 10.62 11.72
CA ALA A 206 -13.56 10.95 11.57
C ALA A 206 -14.47 10.14 12.53
N ALA A 207 -15.67 10.67 12.77
CA ALA A 207 -16.65 10.11 13.70
C ALA A 207 -17.22 8.74 13.28
N ASP A 208 -17.14 8.40 12.01
CA ASP A 208 -17.65 7.17 11.39
C ASP A 208 -16.57 6.12 11.14
N GLU A 209 -15.29 6.43 11.38
CA GLU A 209 -14.22 5.45 11.30
C GLU A 209 -14.37 4.37 12.39
N PRO A 210 -14.20 3.08 12.07
CA PRO A 210 -14.31 2.00 13.07
C PRO A 210 -13.12 1.92 14.02
N ALA A 211 -12.03 2.65 13.75
CA ALA A 211 -10.80 2.67 14.54
C ALA A 211 -11.03 2.95 16.04
N GLY A 212 -10.15 2.43 16.89
CA GLY A 212 -10.17 2.67 18.32
C GLY A 212 -9.71 1.45 19.11
N PHE A 213 -9.41 1.69 20.39
CA PHE A 213 -8.89 0.68 21.30
C PHE A 213 -9.92 0.33 22.37
N VAL A 214 -10.19 -0.95 22.55
CA VAL A 214 -11.02 -1.47 23.64
C VAL A 214 -10.18 -2.37 24.54
N PHE A 215 -10.16 -2.09 25.82
CA PHE A 215 -9.52 -2.91 26.85
C PHE A 215 -10.62 -3.56 27.69
N HIS A 216 -10.72 -4.88 27.66
CA HIS A 216 -11.78 -5.62 28.32
C HIS A 216 -11.20 -6.63 29.31
N LYS A 217 -11.59 -6.53 30.58
CA LYS A 217 -11.07 -7.39 31.67
C LYS A 217 -9.55 -7.36 31.81
N CYS A 218 -8.94 -6.25 31.43
CA CYS A 218 -7.49 -6.07 31.55
C CYS A 218 -7.08 -5.75 32.99
N ARG A 219 -5.79 -5.90 33.27
CA ARG A 219 -5.16 -5.40 34.51
C ARG A 219 -4.11 -4.35 34.18
N LEU A 220 -4.24 -3.17 34.78
CA LEU A 220 -3.32 -2.04 34.61
C LEU A 220 -2.45 -1.93 35.85
N THR A 221 -1.14 -1.80 35.65
CA THR A 221 -0.16 -1.62 36.73
C THR A 221 0.88 -0.58 36.36
N SER A 222 1.58 -0.07 37.35
CA SER A 222 2.68 0.87 37.12
C SER A 222 3.82 0.67 38.11
N ASN A 223 5.01 1.12 37.71
CA ASN A 223 6.12 1.38 38.61
C ASN A 223 6.84 2.68 38.18
N ASN A 224 7.72 3.18 39.06
CA ASN A 224 8.56 4.37 38.80
C ASN A 224 7.79 5.65 38.43
N THR A 225 6.56 5.79 38.89
CA THR A 225 5.72 6.98 38.68
C THR A 225 5.93 8.02 39.76
N LYS A 226 6.05 9.30 39.37
CA LYS A 226 6.13 10.45 40.28
C LYS A 226 4.88 11.33 40.18
N ASN A 227 4.44 11.62 38.95
CA ASN A 227 3.30 12.48 38.65
C ASN A 227 2.05 11.71 38.19
N GLY A 228 2.19 10.38 38.07
CA GLY A 228 1.12 9.48 37.64
C GLY A 228 1.01 9.35 36.12
N ILE A 229 0.08 8.49 35.71
CA ILE A 229 -0.12 8.10 34.31
C ILE A 229 -1.50 8.55 33.84
N TYR A 230 -1.61 8.88 32.56
CA TYR A 230 -2.89 9.01 31.87
C TYR A 230 -3.25 7.71 31.14
N LEU A 231 -4.53 7.35 31.18
CA LEU A 231 -5.10 6.26 30.39
C LEU A 231 -4.92 6.49 28.87
N GLY A 232 -4.81 7.75 28.44
CA GLY A 232 -4.46 8.08 27.07
C GLY A 232 -4.72 9.53 26.67
N ARG A 233 -4.46 9.80 25.40
CA ARG A 233 -4.69 11.09 24.75
C ARG A 233 -4.99 10.94 23.25
N PRO A 234 -5.91 11.73 22.66
CA PRO A 234 -6.23 11.62 21.24
C PRO A 234 -5.07 12.14 20.39
N TRP A 235 -4.41 11.27 19.61
CA TRP A 235 -3.37 11.71 18.67
C TRP A 235 -3.97 12.44 17.46
N ARG A 236 -5.23 12.13 17.13
CA ARG A 236 -6.08 12.84 16.16
C ARG A 236 -7.46 13.11 16.75
N ASP A 237 -8.18 14.05 16.16
CA ASP A 237 -9.35 14.71 16.74
C ASP A 237 -10.45 13.76 17.23
N TYR A 238 -10.66 12.63 16.56
CA TYR A 238 -11.70 11.66 16.91
C TYR A 238 -11.17 10.46 17.70
N GLY A 239 -9.96 10.55 18.26
CA GLY A 239 -9.31 9.46 19.00
C GLY A 239 -10.26 8.75 19.96
N ARG A 240 -10.21 7.40 19.95
CA ARG A 240 -11.14 6.55 20.69
C ARG A 240 -10.42 5.47 21.50
N THR A 241 -10.62 5.50 22.82
CA THR A 241 -10.18 4.46 23.76
C THR A 241 -11.29 4.16 24.77
N VAL A 242 -11.55 2.88 25.02
CA VAL A 242 -12.55 2.41 25.99
C VAL A 242 -11.95 1.37 26.93
N PHE A 243 -12.12 1.53 28.23
CA PHE A 243 -11.79 0.51 29.24
C PHE A 243 -13.06 -0.08 29.86
N LEU A 244 -13.20 -1.40 29.78
CA LEU A 244 -14.36 -2.17 30.24
C LEU A 244 -13.91 -3.18 31.29
N ASN A 245 -14.56 -3.19 32.45
CA ASN A 245 -14.37 -4.18 33.51
C ASN A 245 -12.89 -4.38 33.88
N THR A 246 -12.11 -3.29 33.88
CA THR A 246 -10.66 -3.33 33.99
C THR A 246 -10.23 -3.12 35.44
N GLN A 247 -9.28 -3.94 35.92
CA GLN A 247 -8.65 -3.73 37.22
C GLN A 247 -7.51 -2.71 37.09
N ILE A 248 -7.67 -1.54 37.69
CA ILE A 248 -6.74 -0.41 37.60
C ILE A 248 -5.95 -0.28 38.91
N ASP A 249 -4.84 -1.02 38.99
CA ASP A 249 -3.88 -0.96 40.09
C ASP A 249 -2.71 0.00 39.79
N ALA A 250 -2.71 0.65 38.63
CA ALA A 250 -1.73 1.68 38.26
C ALA A 250 -2.02 3.01 38.98
N ASP A 251 -0.98 3.83 39.14
CA ASP A 251 -1.07 5.20 39.66
C ASP A 251 -1.60 6.15 38.57
N ILE A 252 -2.89 5.99 38.24
CA ILE A 252 -3.61 6.83 37.28
C ILE A 252 -3.92 8.18 37.90
N ARG A 253 -3.63 9.25 37.16
CA ARG A 253 -3.98 10.61 37.55
C ARG A 253 -5.51 10.77 37.71
N PRO A 254 -6.01 11.58 38.66
CA PRO A 254 -7.45 11.77 38.85
C PRO A 254 -8.18 12.13 37.55
N GLU A 255 -7.60 13.01 36.74
CA GLU A 255 -8.12 13.46 35.44
C GLU A 255 -8.35 12.27 34.47
N GLY A 256 -7.52 11.23 34.57
CA GLY A 256 -7.53 10.01 33.76
C GLY A 256 -7.06 10.20 32.32
N TRP A 257 -7.49 11.26 31.64
CA TRP A 257 -7.25 11.51 30.23
C TRP A 257 -6.63 12.88 29.98
N HIS A 258 -5.85 13.01 28.91
CA HIS A 258 -5.28 14.27 28.47
C HIS A 258 -5.76 14.60 27.05
N HIS A 259 -6.12 15.86 26.77
CA HIS A 259 -6.74 16.22 25.48
C HIS A 259 -5.77 16.36 24.30
N TRP A 260 -4.45 16.34 24.56
CA TRP A 260 -3.38 16.67 23.60
C TRP A 260 -3.43 18.14 23.16
N GLU A 261 -4.50 18.52 22.47
CA GLU A 261 -4.86 19.90 22.13
C GLU A 261 -6.31 20.17 22.60
N PRO A 262 -6.63 21.32 23.22
CA PRO A 262 -7.93 21.55 23.88
C PRO A 262 -9.17 21.33 23.00
N GLN A 263 -9.10 21.60 21.69
CA GLN A 263 -10.25 21.43 20.80
C GLN A 263 -10.67 19.98 20.61
N ARG A 264 -9.78 19.00 20.86
CA ARG A 264 -10.07 17.57 20.66
C ARG A 264 -11.08 17.04 21.68
N GLU A 265 -11.26 17.72 22.81
CA GLU A 265 -12.28 17.37 23.82
C GLU A 265 -13.69 17.32 23.22
N LYS A 266 -13.95 18.07 22.13
CA LYS A 266 -15.25 18.13 21.46
C LYS A 266 -15.60 16.84 20.70
N THR A 267 -14.59 16.15 20.19
CA THR A 267 -14.74 15.07 19.20
C THR A 267 -14.21 13.73 19.69
N ALA A 268 -13.29 13.74 20.65
CA ALA A 268 -12.69 12.55 21.22
C ALA A 268 -13.71 11.64 21.94
N TYR A 269 -13.45 10.34 21.95
CA TYR A 269 -14.29 9.33 22.60
C TYR A 269 -13.45 8.51 23.59
N PHE A 270 -13.42 8.95 24.83
CA PHE A 270 -12.68 8.28 25.90
C PHE A 270 -13.64 7.89 27.01
N ALA A 271 -13.65 6.61 27.39
CA ALA A 271 -14.69 6.09 28.26
C ALA A 271 -14.19 4.94 29.17
N GLU A 272 -14.81 4.82 30.33
CA GLU A 272 -14.62 3.72 31.29
C GLU A 272 -15.99 3.15 31.69
N TYR A 273 -16.09 1.84 31.90
CA TYR A 273 -17.28 1.19 32.44
C TYR A 273 -16.89 -0.01 33.30
N GLY A 274 -17.43 -0.12 34.51
CA GLY A 274 -17.26 -1.29 35.39
C GLY A 274 -15.84 -1.55 35.89
N SER A 275 -14.91 -0.62 35.70
CA SER A 275 -13.53 -0.75 36.18
C SER A 275 -13.43 -0.64 37.71
N THR A 276 -12.41 -1.26 38.29
CA THR A 276 -12.18 -1.31 39.74
C THR A 276 -10.70 -1.03 40.07
N GLY A 277 -10.32 -1.02 41.35
CA GLY A 277 -8.94 -0.80 41.80
C GLY A 277 -8.62 0.67 42.12
N LYS A 278 -7.44 0.91 42.70
CA LYS A 278 -7.07 2.22 43.27
C LYS A 278 -7.02 3.37 42.27
N GLY A 279 -6.74 3.08 40.99
CA GLY A 279 -6.70 4.06 39.92
C GLY A 279 -8.06 4.30 39.25
N SER A 280 -9.10 3.55 39.64
CA SER A 280 -10.44 3.71 39.10
C SER A 280 -11.24 4.71 39.94
N ASN A 281 -11.35 5.94 39.44
CA ASN A 281 -12.16 6.99 40.05
C ASN A 281 -12.88 7.76 38.94
N ALA A 282 -14.03 7.23 38.50
CA ALA A 282 -14.81 7.78 37.41
C ALA A 282 -15.34 9.21 37.70
N GLU A 283 -15.53 9.56 38.97
CA GLU A 283 -16.07 10.87 39.37
C GLU A 283 -15.03 12.00 39.26
N ALA A 284 -13.75 11.69 39.39
CA ALA A 284 -12.65 12.65 39.29
C ALA A 284 -12.14 12.87 37.84
N ARG A 285 -12.68 12.11 36.87
CA ARG A 285 -12.26 12.20 35.47
C ARG A 285 -12.60 13.56 34.87
N VAL A 286 -11.84 13.93 33.84
CA VAL A 286 -12.16 15.10 33.00
C VAL A 286 -13.64 15.08 32.54
N ALA A 287 -14.27 16.25 32.54
CA ALA A 287 -15.70 16.38 32.26
C ALA A 287 -16.12 15.95 30.84
N TRP A 288 -15.18 15.92 29.89
CA TRP A 288 -15.42 15.50 28.51
C TRP A 288 -15.31 13.97 28.30
N ALA A 289 -14.92 13.20 29.32
CA ALA A 289 -14.97 11.75 29.25
C ALA A 289 -16.43 11.27 29.06
N ARG A 290 -16.60 10.24 28.21
CA ARG A 290 -17.91 9.68 27.88
C ARG A 290 -18.35 8.71 28.97
N LYS A 291 -19.63 8.79 29.32
CA LYS A 291 -20.29 7.82 30.20
C LYS A 291 -20.94 6.75 29.32
N LEU A 292 -20.68 5.48 29.63
CA LEU A 292 -21.26 4.35 28.91
C LEU A 292 -22.47 3.80 29.65
N THR A 293 -23.39 3.25 28.87
CA THR A 293 -24.52 2.42 29.31
C THR A 293 -24.23 0.95 29.05
N ASP A 294 -25.03 0.05 29.62
CA ASP A 294 -24.93 -1.40 29.37
C ASP A 294 -25.08 -1.74 27.88
N ALA A 295 -25.90 -0.97 27.14
CA ALA A 295 -26.06 -1.13 25.70
C ALA A 295 -24.79 -0.74 24.93
N ASP A 296 -24.07 0.30 25.38
CA ASP A 296 -22.80 0.72 24.77
C ASP A 296 -21.72 -0.35 24.96
N VAL A 297 -21.66 -0.97 26.14
CA VAL A 297 -20.70 -2.05 26.45
C VAL A 297 -20.80 -3.19 25.45
N LYS A 298 -22.01 -3.56 25.03
CA LYS A 298 -22.22 -4.62 24.04
C LYS A 298 -21.55 -4.30 22.69
N VAL A 299 -21.66 -3.07 22.22
CA VAL A 299 -21.09 -2.62 20.93
C VAL A 299 -19.56 -2.65 20.94
N PHE A 300 -18.95 -2.47 22.12
CA PHE A 300 -17.50 -2.54 22.30
C PHE A 300 -16.97 -3.95 22.61
N SER A 301 -17.82 -4.98 22.71
CA SER A 301 -17.34 -6.35 22.84
C SER A 301 -16.57 -6.79 21.58
N GLY A 302 -15.62 -7.74 21.72
CA GLY A 302 -14.77 -8.17 20.62
C GLY A 302 -15.54 -8.70 19.42
N GLU A 303 -16.64 -9.42 19.66
CA GLU A 303 -17.52 -9.97 18.63
C GLU A 303 -18.10 -8.86 17.75
N TYR A 304 -18.65 -7.81 18.35
CA TYR A 304 -19.31 -6.73 17.60
C TYR A 304 -18.30 -5.72 17.04
N PHE A 305 -17.30 -5.34 17.84
CA PHE A 305 -16.34 -4.31 17.46
C PHE A 305 -15.41 -4.76 16.31
N LEU A 306 -15.11 -6.07 16.24
CA LEU A 306 -14.24 -6.64 15.22
C LEU A 306 -14.98 -7.37 14.09
N SER A 307 -16.32 -7.48 14.16
CA SER A 307 -17.16 -8.14 13.14
C SER A 307 -16.87 -7.67 11.72
N GLY A 308 -16.71 -6.37 11.49
CA GLY A 308 -16.62 -5.83 10.13
C GLY A 308 -17.84 -6.21 9.27
N ARG A 309 -17.68 -6.20 7.93
CA ARG A 309 -18.75 -6.63 7.00
C ARG A 309 -18.67 -8.14 6.72
N ASP A 310 -17.49 -8.72 6.86
CA ASP A 310 -17.26 -10.15 6.71
C ASP A 310 -17.75 -10.98 7.91
N GLY A 311 -18.07 -10.36 9.05
CA GLY A 311 -18.57 -11.05 10.24
C GLY A 311 -17.47 -11.74 11.05
N TRP A 312 -16.23 -11.24 11.00
CA TRP A 312 -15.10 -11.81 11.73
C TRP A 312 -15.36 -11.84 13.25
N ASP A 313 -15.37 -13.04 13.80
CA ASP A 313 -15.47 -13.27 15.24
C ASP A 313 -14.13 -13.81 15.77
N PRO A 314 -13.37 -13.02 16.54
CA PRO A 314 -12.06 -13.44 17.05
C PRO A 314 -12.14 -14.53 18.12
N TYR A 315 -13.31 -14.72 18.76
CA TYR A 315 -13.50 -15.75 19.80
C TYR A 315 -13.64 -17.15 19.23
N LYS A 316 -14.03 -17.27 17.96
CA LYS A 316 -14.13 -18.54 17.24
C LYS A 316 -12.79 -18.92 16.60
N ALA A 317 -11.72 -18.81 17.39
CA ALA A 317 -10.32 -18.94 17.00
C ALA A 317 -9.97 -20.24 16.28
N GLU A 318 -10.77 -21.30 16.45
CA GLU A 318 -10.53 -22.60 15.83
C GLU A 318 -10.80 -22.65 14.32
N ASN A 319 -11.36 -21.60 13.71
CA ASN A 319 -11.80 -21.64 12.32
C ASN A 319 -10.85 -20.96 11.34
N PHE A 320 -9.56 -21.33 11.36
CA PHE A 320 -8.61 -20.93 10.32
C PHE A 320 -9.14 -21.25 8.90
N ALA A 321 -9.91 -22.34 8.76
CA ALA A 321 -10.57 -22.70 7.52
C ALA A 321 -11.63 -21.68 7.05
N TRP A 322 -12.27 -20.93 7.97
CA TRP A 322 -13.15 -19.82 7.60
C TRP A 322 -12.34 -18.64 7.07
N GLN A 323 -11.24 -18.28 7.74
CA GLN A 323 -10.36 -17.20 7.29
C GLN A 323 -9.78 -17.47 5.90
N GLU A 324 -9.43 -18.73 5.60
CA GLU A 324 -8.94 -19.11 4.27
C GLU A 324 -10.02 -19.02 3.17
N LYS A 325 -11.30 -19.10 3.55
CA LYS A 325 -12.46 -19.00 2.63
C LYS A 325 -13.00 -17.59 2.49
N THR A 326 -12.81 -16.73 3.48
CA THR A 326 -13.30 -15.35 3.50
C THR A 326 -12.13 -14.39 3.34
N GLN A 327 -12.23 -13.42 2.42
CA GLN A 327 -11.16 -12.44 2.27
C GLN A 327 -11.34 -11.29 3.29
N PRO A 328 -10.23 -10.68 3.76
CA PRO A 328 -10.31 -9.49 4.57
C PRO A 328 -11.07 -8.36 3.84
N ASP A 329 -11.83 -7.58 4.59
CA ASP A 329 -12.59 -6.43 4.07
C ASP A 329 -11.73 -5.22 3.70
N TRP A 330 -10.42 -5.33 3.92
CA TRP A 330 -9.43 -4.29 3.78
C TRP A 330 -8.20 -4.82 3.05
N LYS A 331 -7.51 -3.95 2.31
CA LYS A 331 -6.27 -4.25 1.60
C LYS A 331 -5.30 -3.10 1.75
N LEU A 332 -4.02 -3.43 1.92
CA LEU A 332 -2.92 -2.49 1.85
C LEU A 332 -2.80 -1.83 0.47
N VAL A 333 -2.50 -0.52 0.46
CA VAL A 333 -2.28 0.24 -0.78
C VAL A 333 -0.92 -0.15 -1.36
N THR A 334 -0.93 -0.73 -2.56
CA THR A 334 0.28 -1.02 -3.34
C THR A 334 0.70 0.19 -4.18
N TRP A 335 1.95 0.21 -4.64
CA TRP A 335 2.43 1.26 -5.55
C TRP A 335 1.54 1.47 -6.79
N ASN A 336 0.95 0.40 -7.34
CA ASN A 336 0.05 0.49 -8.50
C ASN A 336 -1.34 1.08 -8.19
N GLU A 337 -1.64 1.31 -6.91
CA GLU A 337 -2.91 1.85 -6.42
C GLU A 337 -2.76 3.28 -5.86
N VAL A 338 -1.53 3.77 -5.65
CA VAL A 338 -1.29 5.06 -4.97
C VAL A 338 -1.92 6.25 -5.67
N LEU A 339 -1.96 6.26 -7.01
CA LEU A 339 -2.59 7.35 -7.78
C LEU A 339 -4.12 7.21 -7.90
N LYS A 340 -4.69 6.08 -7.48
CA LYS A 340 -6.13 5.79 -7.54
C LYS A 340 -6.87 6.15 -6.25
N GLN A 341 -6.14 6.67 -5.26
CA GLN A 341 -6.70 7.01 -3.96
C GLN A 341 -7.54 8.28 -4.02
N LYS A 342 -8.53 8.37 -3.12
CA LYS A 342 -9.39 9.57 -2.98
C LYS A 342 -8.57 10.77 -2.48
N PRO A 343 -8.96 12.03 -2.79
CA PRO A 343 -8.20 13.21 -2.39
C PRO A 343 -7.83 13.29 -0.90
N PHE A 344 -8.76 12.97 0.01
CA PHE A 344 -8.49 12.99 1.45
C PHE A 344 -7.46 11.94 1.91
N TRP A 345 -7.30 10.83 1.17
CA TRP A 345 -6.33 9.80 1.54
C TRP A 345 -4.89 10.34 1.49
N TYR A 346 -4.57 11.25 0.56
CA TYR A 346 -3.24 11.88 0.48
C TYR A 346 -2.91 12.78 1.68
N GLN A 347 -3.88 13.08 2.55
CA GLN A 347 -3.66 13.79 3.80
C GLN A 347 -3.37 12.84 4.98
N THR A 348 -3.46 11.52 4.78
CA THR A 348 -3.22 10.55 5.85
C THR A 348 -1.72 10.38 6.14
N ASP A 349 -1.41 9.88 7.34
CA ASP A 349 -0.04 9.53 7.70
C ASP A 349 0.48 8.35 6.87
N GLU A 350 -0.41 7.54 6.32
CA GLU A 350 -0.06 6.44 5.40
C GLU A 350 0.46 6.97 4.06
N ALA A 351 -0.21 7.96 3.47
CA ALA A 351 0.27 8.61 2.26
C ALA A 351 1.63 9.30 2.49
N ALA A 352 1.79 9.97 3.64
CA ALA A 352 3.07 10.57 4.03
C ALA A 352 4.17 9.52 4.17
N ARG A 353 3.91 8.39 4.83
CA ARG A 353 4.85 7.28 4.96
C ARG A 353 5.31 6.74 3.60
N ILE A 354 4.38 6.52 2.66
CA ILE A 354 4.73 6.09 1.30
C ILE A 354 5.57 7.15 0.59
N GLY A 355 5.27 8.44 0.81
CA GLY A 355 6.09 9.56 0.32
C GLY A 355 7.52 9.51 0.87
N ASP A 356 7.68 9.33 2.18
CA ASP A 356 8.99 9.21 2.82
C ASP A 356 9.80 8.03 2.28
N GLN A 357 9.15 6.90 2.00
CA GLN A 357 9.83 5.76 1.38
C GLN A 357 10.20 6.02 -0.07
N LEU A 358 9.31 6.66 -0.83
CA LEU A 358 9.57 7.03 -2.21
C LEU A 358 10.85 7.87 -2.35
N LEU A 359 11.12 8.78 -1.41
CA LEU A 359 12.36 9.58 -1.40
C LEU A 359 13.64 8.73 -1.34
N LEU A 360 13.58 7.54 -0.74
CA LEU A 360 14.72 6.62 -0.65
C LEU A 360 15.08 6.03 -2.01
N TYR A 361 14.07 5.76 -2.84
CA TYR A 361 14.23 5.17 -4.17
C TYR A 361 14.71 6.16 -5.24
N GLN A 362 14.55 7.48 -5.04
CA GLN A 362 15.01 8.46 -6.02
C GLN A 362 16.54 8.46 -6.11
N LYS A 363 17.07 8.33 -7.33
CA LYS A 363 18.52 8.36 -7.58
C LYS A 363 19.06 9.78 -7.65
N SER A 364 20.39 9.91 -7.67
CA SER A 364 21.09 11.19 -7.62
C SER A 364 20.80 12.09 -8.81
N ASN A 365 20.42 11.54 -9.97
CA ASN A 365 19.99 12.29 -11.15
C ASN A 365 18.52 12.71 -11.14
N GLY A 366 17.71 12.28 -10.16
CA GLY A 366 16.28 12.60 -10.05
C GLY A 366 15.32 11.54 -10.59
N GLY A 367 15.83 10.57 -11.37
CA GLY A 367 15.03 9.49 -11.92
C GLY A 367 14.76 8.36 -10.93
N PHE A 368 13.89 7.44 -11.36
CA PHE A 368 13.54 6.23 -10.61
C PHE A 368 13.73 4.98 -11.45
N GLU A 369 13.99 3.86 -10.76
CA GLU A 369 13.91 2.52 -11.32
C GLU A 369 12.43 2.06 -11.42
N LYS A 370 12.18 1.01 -12.19
CA LYS A 370 10.83 0.48 -12.47
C LYS A 370 10.55 -0.83 -11.74
N ASN A 371 9.28 -1.26 -11.73
CA ASN A 371 8.83 -2.54 -11.19
C ASN A 371 9.11 -2.76 -9.69
N ILE A 372 9.05 -1.67 -8.92
CA ILE A 372 9.26 -1.68 -7.47
C ILE A 372 7.97 -1.28 -6.79
N ASP A 373 7.52 -2.05 -5.80
CA ASP A 373 6.46 -1.61 -4.90
C ASP A 373 7.03 -0.68 -3.83
N MET A 374 7.06 0.62 -4.14
CA MET A 374 7.62 1.64 -3.23
C MET A 374 6.72 1.93 -2.01
N ALA A 375 5.52 1.34 -1.96
CA ALA A 375 4.66 1.41 -0.78
C ALA A 375 5.07 0.39 0.30
N LEU A 376 5.79 -0.68 -0.06
CA LEU A 376 6.20 -1.75 0.85
C LEU A 376 7.09 -1.22 1.98
N MET A 377 6.81 -1.60 3.22
CA MET A 377 7.65 -1.24 4.36
C MET A 377 9.06 -1.84 4.25
N LEU A 378 10.07 -0.97 4.28
CA LEU A 378 11.48 -1.34 4.20
C LEU A 378 12.06 -1.70 5.57
N THR A 379 12.95 -2.69 5.57
CA THR A 379 13.88 -2.99 6.67
C THR A 379 15.03 -1.96 6.71
N ARG A 380 15.76 -1.89 7.83
CA ARG A 380 16.95 -1.05 7.98
C ARG A 380 18.00 -1.39 6.91
N THR A 381 18.27 -2.67 6.68
CA THR A 381 19.26 -3.12 5.69
C THR A 381 18.87 -2.69 4.27
N GLU A 382 17.60 -2.82 3.89
CA GLU A 382 17.13 -2.35 2.57
C GLU A 382 17.25 -0.82 2.43
N ARG A 383 16.95 -0.07 3.50
CA ARG A 383 17.12 1.40 3.50
C ARG A 383 18.58 1.80 3.32
N GLU A 384 19.49 1.14 4.02
CA GLU A 384 20.94 1.37 3.92
C GLU A 384 21.45 1.00 2.51
N ALA A 385 20.98 -0.11 1.93
CA ALA A 385 21.31 -0.49 0.55
C ALA A 385 20.80 0.54 -0.48
N LEU A 386 19.56 1.03 -0.33
CA LEU A 386 19.03 2.09 -1.19
C LEU A 386 19.85 3.37 -1.09
N ALA A 387 20.18 3.80 0.14
CA ALA A 387 21.02 4.98 0.37
C ALA A 387 22.39 4.83 -0.30
N ALA A 388 23.05 3.68 -0.18
CA ALA A 388 24.33 3.40 -0.82
C ALA A 388 24.24 3.36 -2.35
N SER A 389 23.08 2.96 -2.89
CA SER A 389 22.85 2.86 -4.34
C SER A 389 22.44 4.16 -5.03
N LYS A 390 22.28 5.28 -4.28
CA LYS A 390 21.72 6.53 -4.84
C LYS A 390 22.53 7.09 -6.02
N SER A 391 23.84 6.88 -6.06
CA SER A 391 24.70 7.32 -7.16
C SER A 391 24.64 6.40 -8.39
N ASP A 392 24.12 5.18 -8.26
CA ASP A 392 23.92 4.29 -9.41
C ASP A 392 22.64 4.69 -10.16
N ILE A 393 22.86 5.45 -11.22
CA ILE A 393 21.82 6.05 -12.06
C ILE A 393 21.57 5.27 -13.35
N ARG A 394 22.23 4.13 -13.56
CA ARG A 394 22.24 3.42 -14.85
C ARG A 394 20.88 2.83 -15.23
N GLU A 395 20.03 2.57 -14.24
CA GLU A 395 18.72 1.94 -14.42
C GLU A 395 17.55 2.91 -14.19
N THR A 396 17.79 4.21 -14.14
CA THR A 396 16.69 5.19 -14.13
C THR A 396 16.02 5.30 -15.49
N THR A 397 14.69 5.30 -15.49
CA THR A 397 13.88 5.06 -16.69
C THR A 397 12.49 5.68 -16.60
N ILE A 398 11.84 5.76 -17.76
CA ILE A 398 10.40 6.06 -17.89
C ILE A 398 9.58 4.81 -18.28
N ASP A 399 10.24 3.68 -18.49
CA ASP A 399 9.60 2.40 -18.80
C ASP A 399 8.72 1.90 -17.66
N ASN A 400 7.66 1.16 -17.98
CA ASN A 400 6.64 0.73 -17.02
C ASN A 400 6.15 1.88 -16.11
N LYS A 401 6.02 3.08 -16.70
CA LYS A 401 5.51 4.28 -16.04
C LYS A 401 6.38 4.82 -14.91
N ALA A 402 7.65 4.43 -14.89
CA ALA A 402 8.62 4.92 -13.91
C ALA A 402 8.89 6.43 -14.08
N THR A 403 9.40 7.01 -13.01
CA THR A 403 9.67 8.43 -12.82
C THR A 403 8.44 9.34 -12.84
N PHE A 404 7.62 9.37 -13.90
CA PHE A 404 6.48 10.29 -13.95
C PHE A 404 5.33 9.89 -13.00
N THR A 405 5.14 8.60 -12.70
CA THR A 405 4.19 8.15 -11.66
C THR A 405 4.59 8.65 -10.29
N GLN A 406 5.89 8.56 -9.97
CA GLN A 406 6.47 9.01 -8.71
C GLN A 406 6.32 10.53 -8.55
N ILE A 407 6.59 11.31 -9.61
CA ILE A 407 6.40 12.77 -9.60
C ILE A 407 4.92 13.12 -9.38
N ARG A 408 4.00 12.44 -10.09
CA ARG A 408 2.55 12.65 -9.89
C ARG A 408 2.09 12.34 -8.48
N TYR A 409 2.62 11.28 -7.87
CA TYR A 409 2.33 10.94 -6.48
C TYR A 409 2.80 12.02 -5.52
N LEU A 410 4.04 12.50 -5.69
CA LEU A 410 4.57 13.61 -4.91
C LEU A 410 3.75 14.89 -5.10
N GLY A 411 3.29 15.20 -6.32
CA GLY A 411 2.42 16.35 -6.59
C GLY A 411 1.14 16.32 -5.76
N LYS A 412 0.43 15.18 -5.77
CA LYS A 412 -0.77 14.96 -4.93
C LYS A 412 -0.47 15.08 -3.45
N LEU A 413 0.62 14.49 -2.99
CA LEU A 413 1.03 14.52 -1.58
C LEU A 413 1.40 15.94 -1.12
N ILE A 414 2.11 16.71 -1.95
CA ILE A 414 2.49 18.11 -1.70
C ILE A 414 1.23 18.98 -1.62
N THR A 415 0.33 18.87 -2.60
CA THR A 415 -0.93 19.63 -2.61
C THR A 415 -1.78 19.30 -1.38
N ALA A 416 -1.97 18.01 -1.07
CA ALA A 416 -2.69 17.59 0.12
C ALA A 416 -2.03 18.09 1.42
N SER A 417 -0.70 18.10 1.48
CA SER A 417 0.07 18.63 2.61
C SER A 417 -0.09 20.13 2.80
N LEU A 418 -0.15 20.91 1.71
CA LEU A 418 -0.34 22.35 1.73
C LEU A 418 -1.75 22.77 2.19
N LEU A 419 -2.74 21.87 2.11
CA LEU A 419 -4.10 22.11 2.62
C LEU A 419 -4.23 21.89 4.13
N LYS A 420 -3.20 21.34 4.80
CA LYS A 420 -3.20 21.16 6.26
C LYS A 420 -2.85 22.47 6.96
N SER A 421 -3.49 22.73 8.10
CA SER A 421 -3.14 23.86 8.99
C SER A 421 -1.69 23.80 9.49
N SER A 422 -1.12 22.60 9.58
CA SER A 422 0.28 22.34 9.88
C SER A 422 0.80 21.28 8.93
N PRO A 423 1.42 21.67 7.80
CA PRO A 423 2.01 20.73 6.86
C PRO A 423 3.10 19.86 7.52
N PRO A 424 3.32 18.62 7.04
CA PRO A 424 4.34 17.74 7.58
C PRO A 424 5.75 18.32 7.37
N GLY A 425 6.65 18.10 8.33
CA GLY A 425 8.04 18.59 8.28
C GLY A 425 8.85 18.10 7.07
N ASN A 426 8.47 16.98 6.44
CA ASN A 426 9.12 16.46 5.23
C ASN A 426 8.63 17.11 3.92
N LEU A 427 7.64 18.02 3.97
CA LEU A 427 7.14 18.72 2.79
C LEU A 427 8.25 19.36 1.91
N PRO A 428 9.30 20.01 2.47
CA PRO A 428 10.40 20.53 1.66
C PRO A 428 11.11 19.45 0.84
N LYS A 429 11.33 18.26 1.42
CA LYS A 429 11.98 17.13 0.73
C LYS A 429 11.11 16.56 -0.39
N TYR A 430 9.79 16.53 -0.19
CA TYR A 430 8.87 16.12 -1.25
C TYR A 430 8.93 17.09 -2.44
N LYS A 431 8.95 18.40 -2.17
CA LYS A 431 9.10 19.42 -3.21
C LYS A 431 10.43 19.30 -3.94
N GLU A 432 11.54 19.14 -3.22
CA GLU A 432 12.86 18.94 -3.82
C GLU A 432 12.87 17.71 -4.74
N ALA A 433 12.40 16.56 -4.24
CA ALA A 433 12.36 15.33 -5.03
C ALA A 433 11.45 15.44 -6.26
N TYR A 434 10.29 16.09 -6.12
CA TYR A 434 9.39 16.37 -7.23
C TYR A 434 10.12 17.18 -8.33
N LEU A 435 10.72 18.31 -7.95
CA LEU A 435 11.36 19.22 -8.90
C LEU A 435 12.57 18.57 -9.57
N LYS A 436 13.35 17.80 -8.79
CA LYS A 436 14.47 17.01 -9.31
C LYS A 436 14.04 15.95 -10.32
N GLY A 437 12.87 15.32 -10.11
CA GLY A 437 12.28 14.40 -11.08
C GLY A 437 11.83 15.10 -12.36
N VAL A 438 11.26 16.30 -12.25
CA VAL A 438 10.92 17.12 -13.43
C VAL A 438 12.18 17.51 -14.20
N ASP A 439 13.24 17.94 -13.50
CA ASP A 439 14.52 18.30 -14.12
C ASP A 439 15.18 17.10 -14.82
N TYR A 440 15.11 15.92 -14.21
CA TYR A 440 15.54 14.66 -14.84
C TYR A 440 14.81 14.44 -16.18
N LEU A 441 13.48 14.51 -16.19
CA LEU A 441 12.70 14.31 -17.41
C LEU A 441 13.05 15.36 -18.46
N LEU A 442 13.14 16.64 -18.09
CA LEU A 442 13.55 17.72 -19.00
C LEU A 442 14.94 17.47 -19.60
N SER A 443 15.89 16.99 -18.80
CA SER A 443 17.26 16.68 -19.25
C SER A 443 17.37 15.47 -20.16
N SER A 444 16.38 14.57 -20.10
CA SER A 444 16.34 13.35 -20.91
C SER A 444 15.76 13.54 -22.31
N GLN A 445 15.10 14.68 -22.58
CA GLN A 445 14.45 14.92 -23.86
C GLN A 445 15.50 15.17 -24.96
N TYR A 446 15.36 14.46 -26.08
CA TYR A 446 16.13 14.72 -27.30
C TYR A 446 15.79 16.09 -27.91
N GLU A 447 16.71 16.66 -28.69
CA GLU A 447 16.49 17.94 -29.37
C GLU A 447 15.25 17.94 -30.28
N ASN A 448 14.96 16.79 -30.90
CA ASN A 448 13.79 16.58 -31.76
C ASN A 448 12.46 16.45 -31.00
N GLY A 449 12.48 16.43 -29.66
CA GLY A 449 11.29 16.33 -28.79
C GLY A 449 10.99 14.94 -28.25
N GLY A 450 11.74 13.91 -28.67
CA GLY A 450 11.53 12.53 -28.26
C GLY A 450 12.15 12.19 -26.90
N PHE A 451 11.79 11.03 -26.35
CA PHE A 451 12.33 10.55 -25.08
C PHE A 451 12.90 9.13 -25.20
N PRO A 452 14.12 8.88 -24.71
CA PRO A 452 14.66 7.53 -24.60
C PRO A 452 13.91 6.73 -23.53
N GLN A 453 13.98 5.40 -23.61
CA GLN A 453 13.42 4.55 -22.56
C GLN A 453 14.20 4.69 -21.24
N PHE A 454 15.52 4.81 -21.32
CA PHE A 454 16.42 4.97 -20.16
C PHE A 454 17.26 6.24 -20.29
N PHE A 455 17.49 6.92 -19.17
CA PHE A 455 18.39 8.06 -19.11
C PHE A 455 19.19 8.01 -17.81
N PRO A 456 20.54 8.03 -17.81
CA PRO A 456 21.43 8.21 -18.96
C PRO A 456 21.29 7.14 -20.05
N LEU A 457 21.68 7.48 -21.28
CA LEU A 457 21.43 6.63 -22.44
C LEU A 457 22.08 5.25 -22.30
N LYS A 458 21.29 4.22 -22.57
CA LYS A 458 21.73 2.82 -22.66
C LYS A 458 21.76 2.40 -24.13
N LYS A 459 22.82 1.68 -24.54
CA LYS A 459 23.00 1.25 -25.93
C LYS A 459 21.92 0.25 -26.35
N GLY A 460 21.52 0.28 -27.62
CA GLY A 460 20.50 -0.59 -28.20
C GLY A 460 19.14 0.09 -28.25
N TYR A 461 18.06 -0.67 -28.27
CA TYR A 461 16.70 -0.11 -28.43
C TYR A 461 16.28 0.86 -27.31
N TYR A 462 17.01 0.89 -26.19
CA TYR A 462 16.74 1.78 -25.07
C TYR A 462 16.94 3.28 -25.40
N SER A 463 17.71 3.61 -26.45
CA SER A 463 17.86 4.98 -26.94
C SER A 463 16.73 5.43 -27.86
N HIS A 464 15.90 4.51 -28.34
CA HIS A 464 14.80 4.85 -29.23
C HIS A 464 13.78 5.77 -28.55
N ILE A 465 13.12 6.59 -29.36
CA ILE A 465 11.93 7.34 -28.95
C ILE A 465 10.86 6.31 -28.58
N THR A 466 10.47 6.28 -27.30
CA THR A 466 9.72 5.14 -26.74
C THR A 466 8.29 5.52 -26.37
N PHE A 467 7.32 5.04 -27.14
CA PHE A 467 5.89 5.08 -26.79
C PHE A 467 5.43 3.84 -26.03
N ASN A 468 6.19 2.73 -26.10
CA ASN A 468 5.88 1.50 -25.39
C ASN A 468 5.57 1.74 -23.90
N ASP A 469 4.55 1.04 -23.39
CA ASP A 469 4.04 1.15 -22.01
C ASP A 469 3.70 2.59 -21.59
N ASP A 470 3.18 3.37 -22.55
CA ASP A 470 2.85 4.81 -22.44
C ASP A 470 4.04 5.70 -22.03
N ALA A 471 5.29 5.26 -22.17
CA ALA A 471 6.46 5.91 -21.57
C ALA A 471 6.59 7.40 -21.92
N MET A 472 6.74 7.75 -23.21
CA MET A 472 6.81 9.14 -23.66
C MET A 472 5.49 9.90 -23.39
N ILE A 473 4.33 9.28 -23.62
CA ILE A 473 3.04 9.97 -23.44
C ILE A 473 2.81 10.37 -21.99
N GLY A 474 3.14 9.51 -21.02
CA GLY A 474 3.01 9.83 -19.60
C GLY A 474 3.88 11.02 -19.17
N VAL A 475 5.07 11.17 -19.76
CA VAL A 475 5.93 12.35 -19.56
C VAL A 475 5.30 13.60 -20.16
N LEU A 476 4.81 13.54 -21.40
CA LEU A 476 4.18 14.69 -22.06
C LEU A 476 2.89 15.12 -21.35
N GLU A 477 2.08 14.18 -20.85
CA GLU A 477 0.91 14.49 -20.03
C GLU A 477 1.31 15.20 -18.73
N LEU A 478 2.38 14.75 -18.06
CA LEU A 478 2.89 15.43 -16.87
C LEU A 478 3.35 16.86 -17.19
N PHE A 479 4.06 17.05 -18.30
CA PHE A 479 4.48 18.39 -18.74
C PHE A 479 3.30 19.28 -19.12
N ARG A 480 2.24 18.71 -19.71
CA ARG A 480 0.98 19.44 -19.95
C ARG A 480 0.34 19.89 -18.64
N ASP A 481 0.18 19.00 -17.68
CA ASP A 481 -0.45 19.33 -16.40
C ASP A 481 0.34 20.41 -15.64
N ILE A 482 1.68 20.35 -15.73
CA ILE A 482 2.56 21.41 -15.24
C ILE A 482 2.34 22.69 -16.06
N ALA A 483 2.43 22.69 -17.39
CA ALA A 483 2.26 23.91 -18.19
C ALA A 483 0.90 24.59 -17.95
N GLU A 484 -0.17 23.79 -17.82
CA GLU A 484 -1.55 24.26 -17.67
C GLU A 484 -1.94 24.61 -16.23
N ARG A 485 -1.01 24.53 -15.26
CA ARG A 485 -1.24 24.87 -13.85
C ARG A 485 -2.34 24.02 -13.20
N GLU A 486 -2.40 22.74 -13.53
CA GLU A 486 -3.28 21.80 -12.84
C GLU A 486 -2.97 21.77 -11.32
N THR A 487 -3.98 21.51 -10.50
CA THR A 487 -3.95 21.74 -9.04
C THR A 487 -2.77 21.05 -8.34
N ASP A 488 -2.41 19.84 -8.77
CA ASP A 488 -1.31 19.05 -8.21
C ASP A 488 0.09 19.58 -8.61
N HIS A 489 0.15 20.66 -9.39
CA HIS A 489 1.37 21.22 -9.98
C HIS A 489 1.48 22.76 -9.84
N LEU A 490 0.60 23.38 -9.03
CA LEU A 490 0.59 24.83 -8.82
C LEU A 490 1.87 25.37 -8.17
N PHE A 491 2.53 24.55 -7.35
CA PHE A 491 3.75 24.94 -6.62
C PHE A 491 5.02 24.97 -7.48
N VAL A 492 4.96 24.51 -8.73
CA VAL A 492 6.11 24.49 -9.65
C VAL A 492 6.45 25.92 -10.08
N ASP A 493 7.74 26.27 -10.04
CA ASP A 493 8.20 27.60 -10.45
C ASP A 493 8.00 27.87 -11.96
N ASP A 494 7.95 29.15 -12.33
CA ASP A 494 7.67 29.58 -13.70
C ASP A 494 8.80 29.21 -14.68
N GLU A 495 10.05 29.09 -14.23
CA GLU A 495 11.17 28.69 -15.08
C GLU A 495 10.98 27.26 -15.57
N ARG A 496 10.77 26.32 -14.64
CA ARG A 496 10.47 24.92 -14.97
C ARG A 496 9.17 24.78 -15.75
N ARG A 497 8.15 25.58 -15.43
CA ARG A 497 6.88 25.58 -16.17
C ARG A 497 7.09 25.92 -17.64
N LYS A 498 7.84 26.98 -17.95
CA LYS A 498 8.20 27.36 -19.32
C LYS A 498 9.02 26.29 -20.03
N LYS A 499 9.96 25.63 -19.32
CA LYS A 499 10.71 24.49 -19.88
C LYS A 499 9.80 23.31 -20.21
N CYS A 500 8.84 22.98 -19.34
CA CYS A 500 7.84 21.94 -19.59
C CYS A 500 6.94 22.29 -20.79
N GLU A 501 6.52 23.55 -20.91
CA GLU A 501 5.73 24.04 -22.06
C GLU A 501 6.51 23.90 -23.38
N ALA A 502 7.78 24.33 -23.40
CA ALA A 502 8.63 24.18 -24.58
C ALA A 502 8.90 22.71 -24.93
N ALA A 503 9.16 21.87 -23.93
CA ALA A 503 9.36 20.44 -24.09
C ALA A 503 8.09 19.74 -24.61
N LEU A 504 6.92 20.11 -24.09
CA LEU A 504 5.62 19.63 -24.53
C LEU A 504 5.37 20.00 -26.00
N ALA A 505 5.66 21.23 -26.40
CA ALA A 505 5.47 21.68 -27.77
C ALA A 505 6.31 20.85 -28.77
N LYS A 506 7.58 20.60 -28.46
CA LYS A 506 8.46 19.72 -29.26
C LYS A 506 7.94 18.29 -29.31
N GLY A 507 7.54 17.73 -28.16
CA GLY A 507 7.03 16.37 -28.08
C GLY A 507 5.71 16.17 -28.82
N LEU A 508 4.81 17.17 -28.78
CA LEU A 508 3.54 17.17 -29.51
C LEU A 508 3.78 17.20 -31.03
N ASP A 509 4.64 18.11 -31.50
CA ASP A 509 5.01 18.22 -32.92
C ASP A 509 5.64 16.91 -33.42
N LEU A 510 6.60 16.35 -32.67
CA LEU A 510 7.20 15.07 -33.00
C LEU A 510 6.17 13.93 -33.02
N THR A 511 5.26 13.89 -32.04
CA THR A 511 4.22 12.84 -31.97
C THR A 511 3.37 12.80 -33.23
N VAL A 512 2.98 13.96 -33.77
CA VAL A 512 2.25 14.04 -35.04
C VAL A 512 3.13 13.59 -36.20
N LYS A 513 4.39 14.03 -36.26
CA LYS A 513 5.35 13.64 -37.32
C LYS A 513 5.66 12.14 -37.37
N LEU A 514 5.64 11.47 -36.22
CA LEU A 514 5.90 10.02 -36.13
C LEU A 514 4.72 9.16 -36.55
N GLN A 515 3.54 9.73 -36.85
CA GLN A 515 2.41 8.93 -37.32
C GLN A 515 2.79 8.19 -38.60
N VAL A 516 2.63 6.87 -38.59
CA VAL A 516 3.11 6.02 -39.69
C VAL A 516 2.19 6.19 -40.90
N SER A 517 2.79 6.53 -42.05
CA SER A 517 2.08 6.62 -43.33
C SER A 517 2.40 5.40 -44.19
N ILE A 518 1.35 4.69 -44.62
CA ILE A 518 1.46 3.49 -45.46
C ILE A 518 0.70 3.75 -46.75
N ASN A 519 1.40 3.69 -47.88
CA ASN A 519 0.89 4.04 -49.22
C ASN A 519 0.26 5.45 -49.25
N GLY A 520 0.90 6.42 -48.60
CA GLY A 520 0.44 7.81 -48.53
C GLY A 520 -0.74 8.06 -47.59
N LYS A 521 -1.20 7.05 -46.85
CA LYS A 521 -2.32 7.17 -45.89
C LYS A 521 -1.79 7.11 -44.45
N PRO A 522 -2.00 8.15 -43.64
CA PRO A 522 -1.69 8.11 -42.22
C PRO A 522 -2.49 7.02 -41.51
N THR A 523 -1.85 6.36 -40.53
CA THR A 523 -2.42 5.24 -39.78
C THR A 523 -2.41 5.51 -38.28
N ILE A 524 -1.70 4.69 -37.52
CA ILE A 524 -1.42 4.84 -36.10
C ILE A 524 0.12 4.90 -35.93
N TRP A 525 0.63 4.57 -34.75
CA TRP A 525 2.05 4.66 -34.43
C TRP A 525 2.69 3.29 -34.21
N ALA A 526 4.01 3.25 -34.29
CA ALA A 526 4.83 2.15 -33.80
C ALA A 526 5.12 2.35 -32.30
N ALA A 527 5.53 1.27 -31.62
CA ALA A 527 5.85 1.33 -30.19
C ALA A 527 7.16 2.10 -29.91
N GLN A 528 8.08 2.12 -30.87
CA GLN A 528 9.33 2.87 -30.77
C GLN A 528 9.86 3.29 -32.15
N TYR A 529 10.67 4.34 -32.15
CA TYR A 529 11.26 4.94 -33.34
C TYR A 529 12.74 5.23 -33.11
N ASP A 530 13.55 5.03 -34.12
CA ASP A 530 14.96 5.44 -34.09
C ASP A 530 15.06 6.96 -33.90
N GLU A 531 15.88 7.36 -32.93
CA GLU A 531 15.95 8.73 -32.42
C GLU A 531 16.58 9.73 -33.40
N VAL A 532 17.23 9.24 -34.46
CA VAL A 532 17.86 10.07 -35.49
C VAL A 532 17.03 10.07 -36.78
N THR A 533 16.73 8.88 -37.30
CA THR A 533 16.04 8.71 -38.59
C THR A 533 14.53 8.86 -38.48
N LEU A 534 13.97 8.82 -37.26
CA LEU A 534 12.53 8.89 -36.97
C LEU A 534 11.71 7.77 -37.60
N LYS A 535 12.37 6.69 -38.05
CA LYS A 535 11.70 5.53 -38.62
C LYS A 535 11.25 4.57 -37.51
N PRO A 536 10.13 3.86 -37.68
CA PRO A 536 9.74 2.78 -36.79
C PRO A 536 10.89 1.79 -36.57
N ALA A 537 11.13 1.44 -35.31
CA ALA A 537 12.25 0.59 -34.91
C ALA A 537 11.77 -0.65 -34.14
N ARG A 538 12.58 -1.70 -34.18
CA ARG A 538 12.35 -2.90 -33.36
C ARG A 538 12.82 -2.66 -31.92
N ALA A 539 12.27 -3.40 -30.96
CA ALA A 539 12.77 -3.44 -29.59
C ALA A 539 13.35 -4.83 -29.27
N ARG A 540 12.69 -5.59 -28.40
CA ARG A 540 13.09 -6.96 -28.08
C ARG A 540 12.88 -7.89 -29.28
N ALA A 541 13.43 -9.10 -29.21
CA ALA A 541 13.31 -10.11 -30.27
C ALA A 541 11.85 -10.34 -30.73
N PHE A 542 10.91 -10.28 -29.78
CA PHE A 542 9.48 -10.46 -29.97
C PHE A 542 8.70 -9.15 -30.20
N GLU A 543 9.39 -8.04 -30.46
CA GLU A 543 8.81 -6.73 -30.75
C GLU A 543 9.34 -6.20 -32.08
N PRO A 544 8.80 -6.70 -33.21
CA PRO A 544 9.25 -6.32 -34.53
C PRO A 544 8.84 -4.88 -34.86
N ILE A 545 9.40 -4.35 -35.94
CA ILE A 545 8.91 -3.11 -36.55
C ILE A 545 7.44 -3.33 -36.94
N SER A 546 6.53 -2.67 -36.24
CA SER A 546 5.09 -2.90 -36.36
C SER A 546 4.31 -1.68 -35.86
N LEU A 547 3.06 -1.56 -36.31
CA LEU A 547 2.12 -0.64 -35.67
C LEU A 547 1.64 -1.25 -34.35
N THR A 548 1.41 -0.42 -33.33
CA THR A 548 0.95 -0.86 -32.02
C THR A 548 -0.48 -0.42 -31.73
N GLY A 549 -1.42 -1.38 -31.67
CA GLY A 549 -2.84 -1.10 -31.45
C GLY A 549 -3.15 -0.65 -30.00
N GLY A 550 -2.33 -1.05 -29.03
CA GLY A 550 -2.51 -0.70 -27.62
C GLY A 550 -1.97 0.69 -27.29
N GLU A 551 -0.67 0.91 -27.50
CA GLU A 551 0.01 2.15 -27.10
C GLU A 551 -0.48 3.36 -27.91
N SER A 552 -0.90 3.13 -29.16
CA SER A 552 -1.50 4.19 -29.99
C SER A 552 -2.78 4.76 -29.41
N VAL A 553 -3.48 4.06 -28.50
CA VAL A 553 -4.67 4.61 -27.82
C VAL A 553 -4.30 5.78 -26.93
N ALA A 554 -3.23 5.67 -26.16
CA ALA A 554 -2.76 6.75 -25.29
C ALA A 554 -2.30 7.96 -26.11
N ILE A 555 -1.62 7.72 -27.24
CA ILE A 555 -1.23 8.79 -28.17
C ILE A 555 -2.46 9.55 -28.68
N VAL A 556 -3.50 8.84 -29.15
CA VAL A 556 -4.73 9.50 -29.63
C VAL A 556 -5.40 10.29 -28.51
N LYS A 557 -5.49 9.75 -27.28
CA LYS A 557 -6.05 10.46 -26.12
C LYS A 557 -5.24 11.71 -25.77
N PHE A 558 -3.92 11.62 -25.79
CA PHE A 558 -3.03 12.75 -25.58
C PHE A 558 -3.30 13.87 -26.62
N LEU A 559 -3.38 13.52 -27.91
CA LEU A 559 -3.68 14.48 -28.98
C LEU A 559 -5.09 15.09 -28.85
N MET A 560 -6.10 14.28 -28.50
CA MET A 560 -7.46 14.78 -28.24
C MET A 560 -7.54 15.72 -27.03
N GLY A 561 -6.59 15.62 -26.09
CA GLY A 561 -6.51 16.51 -24.93
C GLY A 561 -5.97 17.91 -25.22
N VAL A 562 -5.44 18.17 -26.43
CA VAL A 562 -4.96 19.51 -26.82
C VAL A 562 -6.16 20.47 -26.85
N LYS A 563 -6.09 21.56 -26.08
CA LYS A 563 -7.21 22.52 -25.93
C LYS A 563 -7.59 23.21 -27.25
N GLN A 564 -6.59 23.58 -28.05
CA GLN A 564 -6.74 24.20 -29.36
C GLN A 564 -5.93 23.39 -30.38
N PRO A 565 -6.44 22.24 -30.84
CA PRO A 565 -5.68 21.37 -31.72
C PRO A 565 -5.55 22.00 -33.13
N SER A 566 -4.36 21.92 -33.71
CA SER A 566 -4.14 22.34 -35.10
C SER A 566 -4.85 21.40 -36.08
N LYS A 567 -4.93 21.79 -37.36
CA LYS A 567 -5.50 20.94 -38.41
C LYS A 567 -4.76 19.61 -38.54
N GLU A 568 -3.45 19.62 -38.33
CA GLU A 568 -2.58 18.45 -38.37
C GLU A 568 -2.87 17.51 -37.19
N VAL A 569 -3.07 18.05 -35.99
CA VAL A 569 -3.47 17.27 -34.80
C VAL A 569 -4.84 16.62 -35.01
N ILE A 570 -5.81 17.39 -35.53
CA ILE A 570 -7.15 16.87 -35.85
C ILE A 570 -7.04 15.75 -36.90
N ALA A 571 -6.31 15.97 -38.00
CA ALA A 571 -6.13 15.00 -39.06
C ALA A 571 -5.44 13.71 -38.57
N ALA A 572 -4.47 13.83 -37.67
CA ALA A 572 -3.80 12.68 -37.07
C ALA A 572 -4.75 11.82 -36.23
N VAL A 573 -5.57 12.46 -35.38
CA VAL A 573 -6.61 11.77 -34.59
C VAL A 573 -7.63 11.10 -35.51
N GLU A 574 -8.18 11.82 -36.49
CA GLU A 574 -9.20 11.29 -37.40
C GLU A 574 -8.68 10.08 -38.21
N SER A 575 -7.43 10.15 -38.67
CA SER A 575 -6.79 9.04 -39.40
C SER A 575 -6.60 7.79 -38.52
N ALA A 576 -6.20 7.98 -37.26
CA ALA A 576 -6.07 6.89 -36.29
C ALA A 576 -7.43 6.25 -35.98
N ILE A 577 -8.49 7.06 -35.81
CA ILE A 577 -9.86 6.58 -35.58
C ILE A 577 -10.37 5.78 -36.78
N ALA A 578 -10.14 6.27 -37.99
CA ALA A 578 -10.47 5.55 -39.22
C ALA A 578 -9.72 4.20 -39.31
N TRP A 579 -8.43 4.19 -38.92
CA TRP A 579 -7.65 2.95 -38.85
C TRP A 579 -8.24 1.96 -37.85
N TYR A 580 -8.61 2.39 -36.64
CA TYR A 580 -9.21 1.51 -35.64
C TYR A 580 -10.55 0.94 -36.09
N GLN A 581 -11.40 1.76 -36.72
CA GLN A 581 -12.69 1.30 -37.27
C GLN A 581 -12.50 0.23 -38.36
N LYS A 582 -11.49 0.39 -39.22
CA LYS A 582 -11.20 -0.54 -40.31
C LYS A 582 -10.59 -1.86 -39.83
N ASN A 583 -9.75 -1.83 -38.78
CA ASN A 583 -8.92 -2.98 -38.37
C ASN A 583 -9.44 -3.70 -37.12
N LYS A 584 -10.68 -3.44 -36.71
CA LYS A 584 -11.31 -4.12 -35.57
C LYS A 584 -11.64 -5.58 -35.88
N ILE A 585 -11.34 -6.46 -34.94
CA ILE A 585 -11.66 -7.88 -34.98
C ILE A 585 -13.01 -8.04 -34.29
N VAL A 586 -14.04 -8.36 -35.08
CA VAL A 586 -15.43 -8.53 -34.60
C VAL A 586 -15.82 -10.00 -34.57
N GLY A 587 -16.83 -10.33 -33.76
CA GLY A 587 -17.41 -11.67 -33.69
C GLY A 587 -16.46 -12.73 -33.12
N ARG A 588 -15.45 -12.30 -32.36
CA ARG A 588 -14.38 -13.13 -31.80
C ARG A 588 -14.09 -12.67 -30.38
N LYS A 589 -13.90 -13.62 -29.47
CA LYS A 589 -13.36 -13.36 -28.13
C LYS A 589 -12.07 -14.13 -27.91
N LEU A 590 -11.23 -13.58 -27.04
CA LEU A 590 -10.07 -14.28 -26.52
C LEU A 590 -10.54 -15.24 -25.43
N ASP A 591 -10.49 -16.54 -25.71
CA ASP A 591 -10.74 -17.59 -24.74
C ASP A 591 -9.44 -18.01 -24.06
N ARG A 592 -9.50 -18.35 -22.78
CA ARG A 592 -8.35 -18.72 -21.97
C ARG A 592 -8.61 -19.98 -21.16
N THR A 593 -7.79 -21.01 -21.39
CA THR A 593 -7.87 -22.30 -20.69
C THR A 593 -6.62 -22.51 -19.84
N SER A 594 -6.79 -22.97 -18.60
CA SER A 594 -5.67 -23.32 -17.73
C SER A 594 -5.09 -24.68 -18.14
N THR A 595 -3.76 -24.78 -18.16
CA THR A 595 -3.03 -26.03 -18.43
C THR A 595 -1.86 -26.17 -17.43
N PRO A 596 -1.29 -27.38 -17.25
CA PRO A 596 -0.08 -27.55 -16.41
C PRO A 596 1.11 -26.70 -16.86
N ALA A 597 1.18 -26.35 -18.15
CA ALA A 597 2.23 -25.51 -18.74
C ALA A 597 1.91 -24.00 -18.71
N GLY A 598 0.82 -23.60 -18.03
CA GLY A 598 0.35 -22.22 -17.95
C GLY A 598 -0.97 -21.98 -18.70
N TRP A 599 -1.23 -20.74 -19.07
CA TRP A 599 -2.48 -20.37 -19.76
C TRP A 599 -2.36 -20.57 -21.27
N LYS A 600 -3.31 -21.31 -21.85
CA LYS A 600 -3.49 -21.41 -23.30
C LYS A 600 -4.54 -20.41 -23.75
N TYR A 601 -4.21 -19.63 -24.78
CA TYR A 601 -5.10 -18.62 -25.35
C TYR A 601 -5.54 -19.04 -26.75
N SER A 602 -6.78 -18.76 -27.10
CA SER A 602 -7.28 -18.97 -28.46
C SER A 602 -8.40 -18.00 -28.82
N LEU A 603 -8.49 -17.64 -30.09
CA LEU A 603 -9.53 -16.74 -30.58
C LEU A 603 -10.76 -17.53 -31.06
N VAL A 604 -11.81 -17.57 -30.24
CA VAL A 604 -13.04 -18.34 -30.53
C VAL A 604 -14.13 -17.45 -31.10
N ARG A 605 -15.06 -18.03 -31.89
CA ARG A 605 -16.20 -17.30 -32.46
C ARG A 605 -17.19 -16.92 -31.36
N ASP A 606 -17.52 -15.64 -31.29
CA ASP A 606 -18.54 -15.10 -30.40
C ASP A 606 -19.11 -13.81 -31.05
N PRO A 607 -20.26 -13.90 -31.75
CA PRO A 607 -20.84 -12.76 -32.46
C PRO A 607 -21.16 -11.55 -31.57
N ALA A 608 -21.35 -11.75 -30.27
CA ALA A 608 -21.70 -10.69 -29.31
C ALA A 608 -20.48 -10.08 -28.61
N ALA A 609 -19.27 -10.59 -28.87
CA ALA A 609 -18.06 -10.12 -28.22
C ALA A 609 -17.73 -8.67 -28.59
N THR A 610 -17.28 -7.91 -27.60
CA THR A 610 -16.66 -6.59 -27.80
C THR A 610 -15.50 -6.72 -28.80
N PRO A 611 -15.37 -5.78 -29.76
CA PRO A 611 -14.28 -5.85 -30.72
C PRO A 611 -12.89 -5.87 -30.07
N LEU A 612 -11.96 -6.57 -30.72
CA LEU A 612 -10.55 -6.68 -30.32
C LEU A 612 -9.65 -6.10 -31.40
N TRP A 613 -8.40 -5.79 -31.03
CA TRP A 613 -7.33 -5.45 -31.96
C TRP A 613 -6.08 -6.24 -31.59
N GLY A 614 -5.23 -6.52 -32.58
CA GLY A 614 -3.89 -7.04 -32.29
C GLY A 614 -3.08 -6.02 -31.49
N ARG A 615 -2.16 -6.48 -30.65
CA ARG A 615 -1.18 -5.58 -30.05
C ARG A 615 -0.23 -5.05 -31.12
N PHE A 616 0.20 -5.90 -32.05
CA PHE A 616 1.08 -5.55 -33.15
C PHE A 616 0.45 -5.86 -34.51
N TYR A 617 0.72 -5.01 -35.50
CA TYR A 617 0.28 -5.19 -36.88
C TYR A 617 1.46 -5.06 -37.85
N GLU A 618 1.53 -5.99 -38.80
CA GLU A 618 2.42 -5.91 -39.97
C GLU A 618 2.00 -4.73 -40.85
N MET A 619 2.95 -3.87 -41.23
CA MET A 619 2.66 -2.59 -41.87
C MET A 619 2.12 -2.76 -43.30
N GLU A 620 2.61 -3.74 -44.04
CA GLU A 620 2.27 -3.97 -45.44
C GLU A 620 0.84 -4.53 -45.59
N THR A 621 0.45 -5.45 -44.70
CA THR A 621 -0.79 -6.21 -44.83
C THR A 621 -1.88 -5.80 -43.84
N MET A 622 -1.54 -5.02 -42.81
CA MET A 622 -2.43 -4.70 -41.68
C MET A 622 -2.96 -5.95 -40.98
N ARG A 623 -2.20 -7.04 -40.97
CA ARG A 623 -2.55 -8.26 -40.24
C ARG A 623 -2.00 -8.19 -38.82
N PRO A 624 -2.78 -8.58 -37.80
CA PRO A 624 -2.25 -8.85 -36.48
C PRO A 624 -1.10 -9.86 -36.54
N VAL A 625 -0.01 -9.59 -35.84
CA VAL A 625 1.17 -10.45 -35.77
C VAL A 625 1.51 -10.85 -34.35
N PHE A 626 2.06 -12.06 -34.22
CA PHE A 626 2.47 -12.70 -32.97
C PHE A 626 3.91 -13.14 -33.12
N VAL A 627 4.75 -12.90 -32.12
CA VAL A 627 6.19 -13.21 -32.24
C VAL A 627 6.70 -13.92 -30.99
N GLY A 628 7.33 -15.07 -31.19
CA GLY A 628 7.96 -15.85 -30.13
C GLY A 628 9.35 -15.32 -29.79
N ARG A 629 10.07 -16.05 -28.92
CA ARG A 629 11.48 -15.77 -28.65
C ARG A 629 12.38 -16.09 -29.86
N ASP A 630 11.87 -16.89 -30.79
CA ASP A 630 12.46 -17.18 -32.10
C ASP A 630 12.51 -15.97 -33.05
N ALA A 631 11.87 -14.85 -32.69
CA ALA A 631 11.74 -13.65 -33.52
C ALA A 631 11.05 -13.90 -34.87
N VAL A 632 10.28 -14.98 -35.00
CA VAL A 632 9.55 -15.33 -36.21
C VAL A 632 8.13 -14.77 -36.15
N ILE A 633 7.72 -14.05 -37.20
CA ILE A 633 6.36 -13.54 -37.33
C ILE A 633 5.40 -14.71 -37.57
N LYS A 634 4.38 -14.78 -36.71
CA LYS A 634 3.27 -15.74 -36.76
C LYS A 634 1.95 -14.97 -36.87
N TYR A 635 0.91 -15.63 -37.35
CA TYR A 635 -0.40 -15.01 -37.61
C TYR A 635 -1.55 -15.65 -36.81
N ASP A 636 -1.26 -16.67 -36.00
CA ASP A 636 -2.17 -17.21 -34.99
C ASP A 636 -1.42 -17.32 -33.64
N ILE A 637 -2.07 -16.90 -32.56
CA ILE A 637 -1.52 -16.99 -31.20
C ILE A 637 -1.22 -18.43 -30.78
N LYS A 638 -1.88 -19.42 -31.40
CA LYS A 638 -1.65 -20.85 -31.16
C LYS A 638 -0.27 -21.33 -31.61
N ASP A 639 0.37 -20.59 -32.52
CA ASP A 639 1.69 -20.94 -33.05
C ASP A 639 2.83 -20.45 -32.14
N LEU A 640 2.49 -19.70 -31.07
CA LEU A 640 3.45 -19.27 -30.06
C LEU A 640 3.73 -20.36 -29.03
N ASP A 641 4.95 -20.34 -28.49
CA ASP A 641 5.29 -21.14 -27.31
C ASP A 641 4.36 -20.79 -26.15
N PRO A 642 3.92 -21.78 -25.33
CA PRO A 642 2.97 -21.56 -24.24
C PRO A 642 3.35 -20.43 -23.27
N GLU A 643 4.66 -20.27 -22.99
CA GLU A 643 5.18 -19.20 -22.13
C GLU A 643 4.92 -17.81 -22.70
N ARG A 644 5.10 -17.60 -24.01
CA ARG A 644 4.84 -16.31 -24.68
C ARG A 644 3.38 -16.09 -25.01
N ALA A 645 2.67 -17.14 -25.42
CA ALA A 645 1.23 -17.09 -25.63
C ALA A 645 0.52 -16.69 -24.33
N GLY A 646 0.99 -17.22 -23.20
CA GLY A 646 0.35 -17.06 -21.91
C GLY A 646 0.83 -15.89 -21.05
N GLY A 647 2.08 -15.48 -21.21
CA GLY A 647 2.75 -14.47 -20.40
C GLY A 647 2.78 -13.07 -21.01
N TYR A 648 2.17 -12.86 -22.18
CA TYR A 648 2.16 -11.56 -22.86
C TYR A 648 0.78 -11.25 -23.46
N THR A 649 0.39 -9.97 -23.38
CA THR A 649 -0.88 -9.51 -23.96
C THR A 649 -0.72 -9.30 -25.46
N TRP A 650 -1.38 -10.12 -26.27
CA TRP A 650 -1.31 -10.05 -27.74
C TRP A 650 -2.54 -9.43 -28.40
N TYR A 651 -3.67 -9.38 -27.69
CA TYR A 651 -4.88 -8.70 -28.12
C TYR A 651 -5.28 -7.64 -27.10
N VAL A 652 -5.80 -6.52 -27.58
CA VAL A 652 -6.23 -5.39 -26.76
C VAL A 652 -7.67 -5.01 -27.06
N SER A 653 -8.38 -4.52 -26.04
CA SER A 653 -9.74 -4.00 -26.14
C SER A 653 -9.84 -2.50 -25.86
N SER A 654 -8.73 -1.85 -25.48
CA SER A 654 -8.69 -0.40 -25.19
C SER A 654 -9.19 0.49 -26.33
N PRO A 655 -9.01 0.18 -27.64
CA PRO A 655 -9.56 1.01 -28.71
C PRO A 655 -11.10 1.06 -28.72
N HIS A 656 -11.78 0.07 -28.13
CA HIS A 656 -13.25 0.10 -28.05
C HIS A 656 -13.76 1.32 -27.27
N ASN A 657 -13.21 1.57 -26.08
CA ASN A 657 -13.59 2.76 -25.29
C ASN A 657 -13.19 4.06 -26.00
N LEU A 658 -12.06 4.06 -26.72
CA LEU A 658 -11.64 5.21 -27.52
C LEU A 658 -12.70 5.56 -28.57
N LEU A 659 -13.19 4.57 -29.31
CA LEU A 659 -14.18 4.76 -30.38
C LEU A 659 -15.58 5.10 -29.85
N GLU A 660 -16.04 4.43 -28.81
CA GLU A 660 -17.44 4.53 -28.36
C GLU A 660 -17.67 5.65 -27.33
N LYS A 661 -16.62 6.09 -26.63
CA LYS A 661 -16.75 7.06 -25.53
C LYS A 661 -15.90 8.30 -25.74
N ASP A 662 -14.61 8.13 -25.97
CA ASP A 662 -13.66 9.24 -25.91
C ASP A 662 -13.74 10.12 -27.17
N TYR A 663 -13.73 9.51 -28.36
CA TYR A 663 -13.79 10.23 -29.63
C TYR A 663 -15.11 10.98 -29.87
N PRO A 664 -16.31 10.41 -29.61
CA PRO A 664 -17.57 11.15 -29.73
C PRO A 664 -17.61 12.40 -28.84
N LYS A 665 -17.12 12.29 -27.60
CA LYS A 665 -17.01 13.44 -26.67
C LYS A 665 -16.05 14.50 -27.22
N TRP A 666 -14.92 14.10 -27.77
CA TRP A 666 -13.96 15.02 -28.37
C TRP A 666 -14.55 15.75 -29.59
N LYS A 667 -15.28 15.05 -30.47
CA LYS A 667 -15.97 15.67 -31.62
C LYS A 667 -17.02 16.69 -31.20
N GLN A 668 -17.81 16.39 -30.16
CA GLN A 668 -18.77 17.35 -29.60
C GLN A 668 -18.05 18.61 -29.10
N LYS A 669 -16.93 18.46 -28.39
CA LYS A 669 -16.12 19.58 -27.92
C LYS A 669 -15.58 20.43 -29.08
N LEU A 670 -15.05 19.81 -30.14
CA LEU A 670 -14.57 20.53 -31.33
C LEU A 670 -15.68 21.31 -32.06
N GLY A 671 -16.87 20.70 -32.20
CA GLY A 671 -18.01 21.34 -32.85
C GLY A 671 -18.58 22.53 -32.06
N GLY A 672 -18.31 22.61 -30.75
CA GLY A 672 -18.65 23.75 -29.90
C GLY A 672 -17.61 24.87 -29.89
N VAL A 673 -16.40 24.63 -30.40
CA VAL A 673 -15.31 25.63 -30.51
C VAL A 673 -15.34 26.35 -31.87
N THR A 674 -16.10 25.83 -32.83
CA THR A 674 -16.27 26.38 -34.19
C THR A 674 -17.58 27.14 -34.40
N LYS A 675 -18.41 27.25 -33.35
CA LYS A 675 -19.53 28.21 -33.25
C LYS A 675 -19.12 29.33 -32.31
#